data_AF-A0A5N7DDI2-F1
#
_entry.id   AF-A0A5N7DDI2-F1
#
_cell.length_a   1.000
_cell.length_b   1.000
_cell.length_c   1.000
_cell.angle_alpha   90.00
_cell.angle_beta   90.00
_cell.angle_gamma   90.00
#
_symmetry.space_group_name_H-M   'P 1'
#
loop_
_entity.id
_entity.type
_entity.pdbx_description
1 polymer ?
#
loop_
_entity_poly.entity_id
_entity_poly.type
_entity_poly.pdbx_seq_one_letter_code
_entity_poly.pdbx_strand_id
1 'polypeptide(L)'
;MESLVYENSPLAEYLQGEGEHDPSWPVKETENSDIASESTAADFAPRGASKFQERIRNKLPRPLDLKSSHQKAALGRLYDACTSALNSRVGRSDNERFLEQFGYVIVASQLLNEHSAPSYASAADVLSSSRSTDLPSISSTFGLQGAVVTASTSFSIAWLLHWSRPRTGSGLNPRKVGVLLVLVPVIGVLFYAFAKRQWLKYLRHQAVDAAGFFIGYAQGFDSAASASVVFIQEVELVSRGYRISTPLPPISRLEDQAQTRRCLRLRRTVSECFYAMLRRYIQAQHSLQPVTDNDNLAKYYDIYDVSAEELAEAESALAERATEDQYSLRALRTLFGRLYIVRKSILCCLLALGADGGGSDIARWTIAIEQMQDLAEVTGRYTEKMTNILNEEDSNQVPRSPLPTASPNKEHLRAQYRKLNSLSQAIRALHAKMHLIREMSSAGLEQTDADEKDENEVTLASHYESIGTDIKNLLQEWEDGKAAMMSNTPDKRLNVDRLSRPLSDWKLPSSPTPSLGGTTAVEGSPSDALKALNGERPDSSIIHTIDDEEEIFEAVALPARSKRQSLTREERIARVKEDRAKQAAALLEARLEQASLLKRHSVVQVVDAIKDLVQDCNFDCNDSGIALQAMDNSHVALVSMLLKAEGFSPYRCDRNIALGINLVSLTKVLRAAQNEDILTLKADDSPDAVNLMFESAETDRLSEYDIKLMDIDQEHLAIPETEYAATVEMPSAEFQRICRDLNALSESVVIEATKEGVKFSCQGDIGSGSVTIRQHTNVEKPDQNVTIALSEPVALTFSLKYLVNFCKATTLSSTVTLCLSQEVPLLVEYGLGSGHLRFYLAPKIGDEE
;
A
#
# COMPACT_ATOMS: atom_id res chain seq x y z
N MET A 1 -48.64 16.92 6.90
CA MET A 1 -49.56 17.61 5.98
C MET A 1 -49.65 16.73 4.75
N GLU A 2 -50.73 15.95 4.65
CA GLU A 2 -50.97 15.06 3.50
C GLU A 2 -51.43 15.88 2.29
N SER A 3 -50.81 15.62 1.14
CA SER A 3 -51.07 16.35 -0.10
C SER A 3 -52.32 15.81 -0.80
N LEU A 4 -53.40 16.60 -0.80
CA LEU A 4 -54.60 16.36 -1.59
C LEU A 4 -54.31 16.61 -3.08
N VAL A 5 -54.38 15.56 -3.89
CA VAL A 5 -54.35 15.64 -5.36
C VAL A 5 -55.80 15.63 -5.86
N TYR A 6 -56.20 16.68 -6.60
CA TYR A 6 -57.56 16.82 -7.11
C TYR A 6 -57.80 15.89 -8.31
N GLU A 7 -58.96 15.23 -8.34
CA GLU A 7 -59.33 14.17 -9.30
C GLU A 7 -59.32 14.59 -10.78
N ASN A 8 -59.29 15.88 -11.09
CA ASN A 8 -59.24 16.39 -12.48
C ASN A 8 -57.85 16.93 -12.87
N SER A 9 -56.81 16.50 -12.16
CA SER A 9 -55.41 16.80 -12.47
C SER A 9 -54.87 15.82 -13.51
N PRO A 10 -54.10 16.27 -14.52
CA PRO A 10 -53.42 15.40 -15.49
C PRO A 10 -52.50 14.35 -14.83
N LEU A 11 -52.12 14.57 -13.57
CA LEU A 11 -51.31 13.67 -12.78
C LEU A 11 -52.09 12.46 -12.23
N ALA A 12 -53.42 12.58 -12.08
CA ALA A 12 -54.28 11.51 -11.59
C ALA A 12 -54.53 10.44 -12.66
N GLU A 13 -54.56 10.84 -13.93
CA GLU A 13 -54.74 9.96 -15.09
C GLU A 13 -53.49 9.11 -15.38
N TYR A 14 -52.31 9.57 -14.94
CA TYR A 14 -51.05 8.83 -15.08
C TYR A 14 -50.84 7.74 -14.01
N LEU A 15 -51.62 7.79 -12.92
CA LEU A 15 -51.53 6.84 -11.79
C LEU A 15 -52.58 5.73 -11.86
N GLN A 16 -53.44 5.71 -12.87
CA GLN A 16 -54.40 4.64 -13.13
C GLN A 16 -54.05 3.91 -14.43
N GLY A 17 -53.38 2.77 -14.33
CA GLY A 17 -53.12 1.92 -15.49
C GLY A 17 -52.36 0.64 -15.16
N GLU A 18 -52.99 -0.31 -14.49
CA GLU A 18 -52.63 -1.73 -14.56
C GLU A 18 -53.27 -2.36 -15.81
N GLY A 19 -52.54 -3.28 -16.44
CA GLY A 19 -52.81 -3.76 -17.80
C GLY A 19 -53.86 -4.85 -17.94
N GLU A 20 -54.39 -4.99 -19.15
CA GLU A 20 -55.08 -6.19 -19.63
C GLU A 20 -54.92 -6.35 -21.16
N HIS A 21 -54.94 -7.61 -21.58
CA HIS A 21 -54.51 -8.18 -22.84
C HIS A 21 -55.73 -8.48 -23.72
N ASP A 22 -55.74 -8.13 -25.03
CA ASP A 22 -56.45 -8.96 -26.02
C ASP A 22 -56.05 -8.68 -27.50
N PRO A 23 -56.07 -9.71 -28.39
CA PRO A 23 -55.40 -9.74 -29.68
C PRO A 23 -56.37 -9.64 -30.89
N SER A 24 -55.99 -8.88 -31.91
CA SER A 24 -56.61 -9.03 -33.25
C SER A 24 -55.74 -8.44 -34.36
N TRP A 25 -54.90 -9.28 -35.01
CA TRP A 25 -55.06 -9.64 -36.44
C TRP A 25 -53.89 -10.51 -36.94
N PRO A 26 -54.14 -11.62 -37.69
CA PRO A 26 -53.07 -12.49 -38.21
C PRO A 26 -52.85 -12.42 -39.74
N VAL A 27 -51.57 -12.61 -40.15
CA VAL A 27 -51.07 -13.59 -41.17
C VAL A 27 -51.26 -13.20 -42.67
N LYS A 28 -50.32 -13.32 -43.65
CA LYS A 28 -49.23 -14.30 -43.92
C LYS A 28 -48.21 -13.84 -45.00
N GLU A 29 -46.93 -14.18 -44.77
CA GLU A 29 -45.80 -14.67 -45.63
C GLU A 29 -45.63 -14.31 -47.12
N THR A 30 -44.42 -13.85 -47.53
CA THR A 30 -43.41 -14.68 -48.25
C THR A 30 -42.05 -13.99 -48.50
N GLU A 31 -40.99 -14.75 -48.19
CA GLU A 31 -39.61 -14.90 -48.74
C GLU A 31 -38.79 -13.79 -49.49
N ASN A 32 -37.55 -13.68 -49.00
CA ASN A 32 -36.23 -13.54 -49.70
C ASN A 32 -35.64 -12.20 -50.17
N SER A 33 -34.34 -12.08 -49.82
CA SER A 33 -33.20 -11.35 -50.40
C SER A 33 -32.95 -9.87 -50.04
N ASP A 34 -31.81 -9.70 -49.35
CA ASP A 34 -30.74 -8.72 -49.55
C ASP A 34 -31.00 -7.19 -49.40
N ILE A 35 -30.08 -6.59 -48.64
CA ILE A 35 -29.61 -5.19 -48.65
C ILE A 35 -30.16 -4.24 -47.57
N ALA A 36 -29.25 -3.93 -46.64
CA ALA A 36 -28.96 -2.65 -45.99
C ALA A 36 -30.03 -1.88 -45.19
N SER A 37 -29.60 -1.57 -43.96
CA SER A 37 -29.79 -0.31 -43.20
C SER A 37 -31.18 0.09 -42.65
N GLU A 38 -31.16 0.27 -41.32
CA GLU A 38 -31.87 1.27 -40.51
C GLU A 38 -33.36 1.06 -40.17
N SER A 39 -33.57 0.49 -38.99
CA SER A 39 -34.73 0.73 -38.12
C SER A 39 -34.68 2.15 -37.55
N THR A 40 -35.76 2.91 -37.74
CA THR A 40 -36.04 4.18 -37.08
C THR A 40 -36.79 3.91 -35.77
N ALA A 41 -36.11 4.07 -34.63
CA ALA A 41 -36.75 4.35 -33.35
C ALA A 41 -36.61 5.86 -33.09
N ALA A 42 -37.75 6.51 -32.78
CA ALA A 42 -37.85 7.95 -32.61
C ALA A 42 -37.33 8.36 -31.22
N ASP A 43 -36.12 8.90 -31.18
CA ASP A 43 -35.54 9.59 -30.03
C ASP A 43 -36.27 10.92 -29.78
N PHE A 44 -36.81 11.07 -28.57
CA PHE A 44 -37.56 12.23 -28.09
C PHE A 44 -36.63 13.34 -27.53
N ALA A 45 -35.50 13.59 -28.20
CA ALA A 45 -34.60 14.70 -27.89
C ALA A 45 -33.92 15.24 -29.17
N PRO A 46 -33.94 16.57 -29.44
CA PRO A 46 -33.27 17.10 -30.61
C PRO A 46 -31.75 17.12 -30.39
N ARG A 47 -31.05 16.11 -30.92
CA ARG A 47 -29.60 16.16 -31.10
C ARG A 47 -29.30 16.78 -32.47
N GLY A 48 -28.87 18.04 -32.47
CA GLY A 48 -28.39 18.75 -33.66
C GLY A 48 -28.20 20.24 -33.43
N ALA A 49 -27.07 20.79 -33.89
CA ALA A 49 -26.77 22.21 -33.79
C ALA A 49 -27.90 23.08 -34.37
N SER A 50 -28.22 24.18 -33.69
CA SER A 50 -29.39 25.01 -33.97
C SER A 50 -29.46 25.49 -35.43
N LYS A 51 -30.43 25.01 -36.21
CA LYS A 51 -30.76 25.54 -37.56
C LYS A 51 -31.45 26.92 -37.55
N PHE A 52 -31.43 27.62 -36.41
CA PHE A 52 -32.05 28.94 -36.26
C PHE A 52 -31.32 30.00 -37.11
N GLN A 53 -30.00 29.89 -37.26
CA GLN A 53 -29.21 30.85 -38.05
C GLN A 53 -29.44 30.73 -39.57
N GLU A 54 -29.74 29.55 -40.11
CA GLU A 54 -29.99 29.36 -41.55
C GLU A 54 -31.35 29.90 -42.00
N ARG A 55 -32.39 29.79 -41.16
CA ARG A 55 -33.73 30.31 -41.48
C ARG A 55 -33.79 31.84 -41.51
N ILE A 56 -32.94 32.53 -40.76
CA ILE A 56 -32.88 33.99 -40.73
C ILE A 56 -32.00 34.51 -41.88
N ARG A 57 -30.94 33.78 -42.26
CA ARG A 57 -30.01 34.21 -43.32
C ARG A 57 -30.66 34.29 -44.71
N ASN A 58 -31.68 33.48 -44.97
CA ASN A 58 -32.37 33.43 -46.27
C ASN A 58 -33.53 34.44 -46.43
N LYS A 59 -33.82 35.25 -45.41
CA LYS A 59 -34.89 36.28 -45.45
C LYS A 59 -34.41 37.71 -45.18
N LEU A 60 -33.10 37.94 -45.03
CA LEU A 60 -32.54 39.28 -44.94
C LEU A 60 -32.47 39.91 -46.34
N PRO A 61 -32.94 41.16 -46.54
CA PRO A 61 -32.80 41.86 -47.81
C PRO A 61 -31.31 41.95 -48.18
N ARG A 62 -31.00 41.80 -49.47
CA ARG A 62 -29.62 41.89 -49.99
C ARG A 62 -28.96 43.14 -49.42
N PRO A 63 -27.78 43.03 -48.76
CA PRO A 63 -27.10 44.20 -48.24
C PRO A 63 -26.84 45.16 -49.40
N LEU A 64 -27.24 46.42 -49.21
CA LEU A 64 -26.94 47.49 -50.15
C LEU A 64 -25.43 47.52 -50.35
N ASP A 65 -25.00 47.20 -51.58
CA ASP A 65 -23.62 47.26 -52.00
C ASP A 65 -23.19 48.73 -52.14
N LEU A 66 -23.01 49.38 -50.99
CA LEU A 66 -22.28 50.61 -50.91
C LEU A 66 -20.85 50.25 -51.28
N LYS A 67 -20.45 50.60 -52.51
CA LYS A 67 -19.06 50.58 -52.99
C LYS A 67 -18.17 51.39 -52.04
N SER A 68 -17.82 50.82 -50.90
CA SER A 68 -16.74 51.32 -50.05
C SER A 68 -15.46 50.88 -50.72
N SER A 69 -14.75 51.86 -51.29
CA SER A 69 -13.42 51.72 -51.90
C SER A 69 -12.59 50.61 -51.25
N HIS A 70 -12.06 49.68 -52.07
CA HIS A 70 -11.17 48.57 -51.67
C HIS A 70 -10.04 49.00 -50.71
N GLN A 71 -9.65 50.27 -50.71
CA GLN A 71 -8.66 50.83 -49.80
C GLN A 71 -9.14 50.90 -48.34
N LYS A 72 -10.42 51.13 -48.06
CA LYS A 72 -10.96 51.19 -46.69
C LYS A 72 -11.10 49.80 -46.04
N ALA A 73 -11.41 48.77 -46.82
CA ALA A 73 -11.48 47.38 -46.32
C ALA A 73 -10.08 46.81 -46.00
N ALA A 74 -9.07 47.12 -46.83
CA ALA A 74 -7.69 46.76 -46.54
C ALA A 74 -7.15 47.51 -45.31
N LEU A 75 -7.48 48.81 -45.16
CA LEU A 75 -7.16 49.60 -43.97
C LEU A 75 -7.89 49.09 -42.72
N GLY A 76 -9.12 48.62 -42.84
CA GLY A 76 -9.85 47.96 -41.74
C GLY A 76 -9.16 46.68 -41.29
N ARG A 77 -8.76 45.80 -42.22
CA ARG A 77 -7.99 44.58 -41.88
C ARG A 77 -6.61 44.89 -41.29
N LEU A 78 -5.94 45.94 -41.77
CA LEU A 78 -4.66 46.39 -41.19
C LEU A 78 -4.87 47.02 -39.81
N TYR A 79 -5.96 47.76 -39.60
CA TYR A 79 -6.33 48.31 -38.31
C TYR A 79 -6.69 47.20 -37.32
N ASP A 80 -7.42 46.18 -37.75
CA ASP A 80 -7.76 45.00 -36.94
C ASP A 80 -6.50 44.15 -36.64
N ALA A 81 -5.60 43.99 -37.61
CA ALA A 81 -4.30 43.33 -37.41
C ALA A 81 -3.37 44.14 -36.48
N CYS A 82 -3.34 45.47 -36.59
CA CYS A 82 -2.57 46.33 -35.71
C CYS A 82 -3.17 46.39 -34.31
N THR A 83 -4.50 46.47 -34.15
CA THR A 83 -5.16 46.47 -32.83
C THR A 83 -5.04 45.12 -32.13
N SER A 84 -5.16 44.00 -32.86
CA SER A 84 -4.88 42.66 -32.31
C SER A 84 -3.40 42.45 -31.98
N ALA A 85 -2.46 43.03 -32.73
CA ALA A 85 -1.03 43.01 -32.39
C ALA A 85 -0.66 43.97 -31.25
N LEU A 86 -1.44 45.05 -31.05
CA LEU A 86 -1.30 45.99 -29.93
C LEU A 86 -1.95 45.47 -28.63
N ASN A 87 -2.86 44.49 -28.74
CA ASN A 87 -3.39 43.77 -27.58
C ASN A 87 -2.32 42.85 -26.99
N SER A 88 -1.55 43.38 -26.03
CA SER A 88 -0.53 42.64 -25.27
C SER A 88 -1.09 41.54 -24.34
N ARG A 89 -2.42 41.34 -24.30
CA ARG A 89 -3.08 40.35 -23.46
C ARG A 89 -3.14 38.99 -24.16
N VAL A 90 -2.87 37.94 -23.39
CA VAL A 90 -3.09 36.55 -23.83
C VAL A 90 -4.59 36.27 -23.91
N GLY A 91 -5.02 35.41 -24.85
CA GLY A 91 -6.43 35.09 -25.05
C GLY A 91 -7.04 34.37 -23.85
N ARG A 92 -8.32 34.60 -23.58
CA ARG A 92 -9.04 34.02 -22.45
C ARG A 92 -9.01 32.48 -22.44
N SER A 93 -9.15 31.86 -23.62
CA SER A 93 -9.05 30.39 -23.77
C SER A 93 -7.69 29.83 -23.38
N ASP A 94 -6.61 30.56 -23.68
CA ASP A 94 -5.25 30.13 -23.34
C ASP A 94 -4.98 30.31 -21.84
N ASN A 95 -5.71 31.20 -21.16
CA ASN A 95 -5.63 31.38 -19.72
C ASN A 95 -6.35 30.26 -18.99
N GLU A 96 -7.57 29.94 -19.42
CA GLU A 96 -8.39 28.85 -18.85
C GLU A 96 -7.66 27.50 -18.99
N ARG A 97 -7.13 27.18 -20.19
CA ARG A 97 -6.33 25.96 -20.42
C ARG A 97 -5.09 25.87 -19.53
N PHE A 98 -4.40 26.99 -19.32
CA PHE A 98 -3.22 27.02 -18.45
C PHE A 98 -3.60 26.75 -16.99
N LEU A 99 -4.66 27.37 -16.49
CA LEU A 99 -5.14 27.16 -15.12
C LEU A 99 -5.64 25.73 -14.93
N GLU A 100 -6.31 25.15 -15.93
CA GLU A 100 -6.73 23.74 -15.92
C GLU A 100 -5.52 22.80 -15.85
N GLN A 101 -4.51 23.02 -16.71
CA GLN A 101 -3.29 22.20 -16.72
C GLN A 101 -2.52 22.31 -15.39
N PHE A 102 -2.35 23.53 -14.88
CA PHE A 102 -1.68 23.78 -13.61
C PHE A 102 -2.46 23.19 -12.42
N GLY A 103 -3.78 23.39 -12.41
CA GLY A 103 -4.66 22.84 -11.38
C GLY A 103 -4.69 21.32 -11.38
N TYR A 104 -4.71 20.69 -12.55
CA TYR A 104 -4.64 19.24 -12.69
C TYR A 104 -3.38 18.66 -12.04
N VAL A 105 -2.22 19.28 -12.25
CA VAL A 105 -0.95 18.85 -11.62
C VAL A 105 -1.07 18.81 -10.10
N ILE A 106 -1.72 19.80 -9.49
CA ILE A 106 -1.95 19.86 -8.04
C ILE A 106 -3.01 18.83 -7.59
N VAL A 107 -4.15 18.75 -8.26
CA VAL A 107 -5.26 17.88 -7.85
C VAL A 107 -4.93 16.41 -8.03
N ALA A 108 -4.26 16.03 -9.12
CA ALA A 108 -3.85 14.65 -9.39
C ALA A 108 -2.81 14.12 -8.39
N SER A 109 -2.11 15.00 -7.67
CA SER A 109 -1.07 14.61 -6.71
C SER A 109 -1.58 13.91 -5.45
N GLN A 110 -2.90 13.93 -5.20
CA GLN A 110 -3.55 13.44 -3.98
C GLN A 110 -3.07 14.11 -2.67
N LEU A 111 -2.18 15.10 -2.72
CA LEU A 111 -1.68 15.84 -1.54
C LEU A 111 -2.77 16.69 -0.85
N LEU A 112 -3.92 16.87 -1.50
CA LEU A 112 -5.10 17.57 -0.99
C LEU A 112 -6.12 16.63 -0.33
N ASN A 113 -5.99 15.31 -0.50
CA ASN A 113 -6.90 14.32 0.11
C ASN A 113 -6.50 14.02 1.56
N GLU A 114 -7.50 13.70 2.39
CA GLU A 114 -7.35 13.45 3.83
C GLU A 114 -6.25 12.43 4.13
N HIS A 115 -5.28 12.84 4.96
CA HIS A 115 -4.14 11.99 5.31
C HIS A 115 -4.56 11.03 6.43
N SER A 116 -4.66 9.74 6.12
CA SER A 116 -4.66 8.71 7.16
C SER A 116 -3.27 8.68 7.82
N ALA A 117 -3.25 8.50 9.14
CA ALA A 117 -2.02 8.43 9.93
C ALA A 117 -1.04 7.40 9.32
N PRO A 118 0.30 7.57 9.46
CA PRO A 118 1.27 6.68 8.84
C PRO A 118 1.05 5.25 9.31
N SER A 119 0.48 4.42 8.44
CA SER A 119 0.31 2.99 8.62
C SER A 119 1.49 2.27 7.97
N TYR A 120 1.75 1.04 8.40
CA TYR A 120 2.87 0.21 7.92
C TYR A 120 2.91 0.05 6.39
N ALA A 121 1.77 0.20 5.71
CA ALA A 121 1.62 0.07 4.26
C ALA A 121 2.32 1.21 3.48
N SER A 122 2.40 2.43 4.03
CA SER A 122 2.90 3.61 3.32
C SER A 122 4.44 3.67 3.20
N ALA A 123 5.17 2.83 3.94
CA ALA A 123 6.64 2.88 4.02
C ALA A 123 7.34 1.92 3.05
N ALA A 124 6.68 0.83 2.62
CA ALA A 124 7.27 -0.19 1.76
C ALA A 124 7.22 0.17 0.26
N ASP A 125 6.22 0.93 -0.17
CA ASP A 125 5.98 1.24 -1.59
C ASP A 125 6.85 2.36 -2.16
N VAL A 126 7.58 3.12 -1.33
CA VAL A 126 8.10 4.42 -1.77
C VAL A 126 9.62 4.45 -1.95
N LEU A 127 10.33 3.38 -1.63
CA LEU A 127 11.76 3.23 -2.01
C LEU A 127 11.94 2.77 -3.47
N SER A 128 10.87 2.36 -4.16
CA SER A 128 10.90 1.87 -5.55
C SER A 128 10.38 2.88 -6.57
N SER A 129 9.60 3.89 -6.15
CA SER A 129 9.03 4.91 -7.04
C SER A 129 9.75 6.26 -6.91
N SER A 130 11.05 6.27 -7.24
CA SER A 130 11.75 7.51 -7.61
C SER A 130 12.03 7.49 -9.11
N ARG A 131 10.97 7.50 -9.92
CA ARG A 131 11.11 7.79 -11.35
C ARG A 131 10.26 9.02 -11.66
N SER A 132 10.96 10.14 -11.86
CA SER A 132 10.40 11.32 -12.48
C SER A 132 9.67 10.88 -13.75
N THR A 133 8.38 11.19 -13.85
CA THR A 133 7.73 11.28 -15.15
C THR A 133 8.45 12.38 -15.91
N ASP A 134 9.34 12.00 -16.83
CA ASP A 134 10.01 12.93 -17.72
C ASP A 134 8.96 13.59 -18.60
N LEU A 135 8.57 14.81 -18.21
CA LEU A 135 7.85 15.71 -19.10
C LEU A 135 8.79 16.05 -20.28
N PRO A 136 8.26 16.15 -21.51
CA PRO A 136 9.09 16.46 -22.66
C PRO A 136 9.83 17.77 -22.45
N SER A 137 11.16 17.69 -22.43
CA SER A 137 12.04 18.85 -22.32
C SER A 137 11.98 19.68 -23.61
N ILE A 138 11.11 20.68 -23.65
CA ILE A 138 11.08 21.65 -24.75
C ILE A 138 12.19 22.68 -24.50
N SER A 139 13.41 22.27 -24.82
CA SER A 139 14.55 23.17 -24.95
C SER A 139 14.43 23.99 -26.25
N SER A 140 13.80 25.17 -26.19
CA SER A 140 13.93 26.14 -27.29
C SER A 140 13.71 27.61 -26.88
N THR A 141 14.41 28.06 -25.83
CA THR A 141 14.37 29.49 -25.44
C THR A 141 15.24 30.41 -26.33
N PHE A 142 15.97 29.85 -27.31
CA PHE A 142 16.49 30.62 -28.46
C PHE A 142 16.18 29.90 -29.77
N GLY A 143 14.89 29.71 -30.06
CA GLY A 143 14.45 29.20 -31.36
C GLY A 143 14.91 30.11 -32.52
N LEU A 144 15.23 29.49 -33.65
CA LEU A 144 15.55 30.13 -34.94
C LEU A 144 14.59 31.30 -35.26
N GLN A 145 13.32 31.17 -34.87
CA GLN A 145 12.29 32.21 -35.03
C GLN A 145 12.57 33.48 -34.23
N GLY A 146 13.04 33.38 -32.97
CA GLY A 146 13.41 34.54 -32.15
C GLY A 146 14.59 35.30 -32.75
N ALA A 147 15.62 34.57 -33.21
CA ALA A 147 16.79 35.13 -33.89
C ALA A 147 16.43 35.79 -35.23
N VAL A 148 15.50 35.20 -35.99
CA VAL A 148 14.98 35.77 -37.25
C VAL A 148 14.16 37.04 -36.98
N VAL A 149 13.37 37.10 -35.91
CA VAL A 149 12.62 38.30 -35.54
C VAL A 149 13.55 39.43 -35.08
N THR A 150 14.57 39.16 -34.29
CA THR A 150 15.56 40.18 -33.88
C THR A 150 16.45 40.62 -35.05
N ALA A 151 16.85 39.70 -35.94
CA ALA A 151 17.60 40.05 -37.14
C ALA A 151 16.77 40.87 -38.14
N SER A 152 15.49 40.50 -38.35
CA SER A 152 14.60 41.24 -39.26
C SER A 152 14.19 42.61 -38.73
N THR A 153 13.96 42.75 -37.41
CA THR A 153 13.67 44.06 -36.80
C THR A 153 14.89 44.98 -36.82
N SER A 154 16.08 44.48 -36.49
CA SER A 154 17.32 45.26 -36.59
C SER A 154 17.66 45.64 -38.03
N PHE A 155 17.49 44.73 -38.99
CA PHE A 155 17.65 45.01 -40.42
C PHE A 155 16.61 46.02 -40.93
N SER A 156 15.36 45.93 -40.48
CA SER A 156 14.30 46.89 -40.84
C SER A 156 14.58 48.28 -40.30
N ILE A 157 15.06 48.41 -39.06
CA ILE A 157 15.45 49.70 -38.47
C ILE A 157 16.68 50.27 -39.21
N ALA A 158 17.70 49.45 -39.48
CA ALA A 158 18.88 49.87 -40.23
C ALA A 158 18.53 50.30 -41.67
N TRP A 159 17.63 49.56 -42.33
CA TRP A 159 17.10 49.87 -43.66
C TRP A 159 16.32 51.18 -43.67
N LEU A 160 15.46 51.41 -42.66
CA LEU A 160 14.69 52.64 -42.51
C LEU A 160 15.61 53.86 -42.26
N LEU A 161 16.66 53.70 -41.45
CA LEU A 161 17.68 54.73 -41.23
C LEU A 161 18.47 55.00 -42.51
N HIS A 162 18.86 53.97 -43.27
CA HIS A 162 19.53 54.12 -44.55
C HIS A 162 18.63 54.80 -45.60
N TRP A 163 17.34 54.44 -45.65
CA TRP A 163 16.34 55.02 -46.55
C TRP A 163 16.02 56.50 -46.24
N SER A 164 16.22 56.92 -44.98
CA SER A 164 16.06 58.31 -44.55
C SER A 164 17.21 59.23 -45.00
N ARG A 165 18.38 58.67 -45.37
CA ARG A 165 19.50 59.43 -45.93
C ARG A 165 19.28 59.71 -47.43
N PRO A 166 19.44 60.96 -47.91
CA PRO A 166 19.36 61.28 -49.34
C PRO A 166 20.55 60.69 -50.11
N ARG A 167 20.34 60.31 -51.38
CA ARG A 167 21.42 59.83 -52.28
C ARG A 167 22.30 60.96 -52.84
N THR A 168 21.89 62.23 -52.68
CA THR A 168 22.60 63.42 -53.16
C THR A 168 22.24 64.64 -52.28
N GLY A 169 23.23 65.18 -51.54
CA GLY A 169 23.11 66.42 -50.75
C GLY A 169 22.90 66.26 -49.23
N SER A 170 23.54 67.12 -48.42
CA SER A 170 23.60 67.11 -46.95
C SER A 170 22.29 67.55 -46.25
N GLY A 171 21.13 67.16 -46.77
CA GLY A 171 19.82 67.59 -46.25
C GLY A 171 18.87 66.44 -45.99
N LEU A 172 18.41 66.28 -44.74
CA LEU A 172 17.37 65.31 -44.40
C LEU A 172 16.05 65.68 -45.09
N ASN A 173 15.41 64.74 -45.79
CA ASN A 173 14.09 64.95 -46.38
C ASN A 173 13.02 64.98 -45.28
N PRO A 174 12.35 66.12 -45.00
CA PRO A 174 11.47 66.26 -43.85
C PRO A 174 10.28 65.29 -43.89
N ARG A 175 9.80 64.94 -45.08
CA ARG A 175 8.73 63.93 -45.28
C ARG A 175 9.18 62.51 -44.90
N LYS A 176 10.44 62.14 -45.19
CA LYS A 176 10.98 60.82 -44.85
C LYS A 176 11.33 60.71 -43.36
N VAL A 177 11.83 61.80 -42.78
CA VAL A 177 12.06 61.91 -41.33
C VAL A 177 10.75 61.84 -40.55
N GLY A 178 9.69 62.50 -41.03
CA GLY A 178 8.35 62.41 -40.44
C GLY A 178 7.79 60.98 -40.43
N VAL A 179 7.99 60.20 -41.50
CA VAL A 179 7.60 58.78 -41.54
C VAL A 179 8.43 57.95 -40.55
N LEU A 180 9.74 58.18 -40.48
CA LEU A 180 10.63 57.48 -39.53
C LEU A 180 10.22 57.75 -38.06
N LEU A 181 9.88 59.00 -37.74
CA LEU A 181 9.44 59.43 -36.42
C LEU A 181 8.15 58.75 -35.95
N VAL A 182 7.32 58.26 -36.87
CA VAL A 182 6.08 57.53 -36.55
C VAL A 182 6.32 56.02 -36.57
N LEU A 183 7.08 55.51 -37.54
CA LEU A 183 7.25 54.07 -37.76
C LEU A 183 8.13 53.41 -36.69
N VAL A 184 9.18 54.10 -36.21
CA VAL A 184 10.08 53.56 -35.17
C VAL A 184 9.36 53.37 -33.82
N PRO A 185 8.60 54.35 -33.29
CA PRO A 185 7.81 54.13 -32.07
C PRO A 185 6.77 53.03 -32.22
N VAL A 186 6.10 52.91 -33.37
CA VAL A 186 5.12 51.84 -33.62
C VAL A 186 5.77 50.47 -33.59
N ILE A 187 6.95 50.29 -34.21
CA ILE A 187 7.72 49.05 -34.12
C ILE A 187 8.14 48.77 -32.67
N GLY A 188 8.56 49.81 -31.92
CA GLY A 188 8.94 49.68 -30.51
C GLY A 188 7.79 49.17 -29.64
N VAL A 189 6.58 49.71 -29.82
CA VAL A 189 5.37 49.26 -29.08
C VAL A 189 4.99 47.82 -29.45
N LEU A 190 5.05 47.46 -30.73
CA LEU A 190 4.77 46.10 -31.18
C LEU A 190 5.80 45.09 -30.64
N PHE A 191 7.08 45.44 -30.62
CA PHE A 191 8.13 44.61 -30.03
C PHE A 191 7.94 44.45 -28.52
N TYR A 192 7.62 45.53 -27.81
CA TYR A 192 7.31 45.47 -26.38
C TYR A 192 6.11 44.56 -26.09
N ALA A 193 5.03 44.67 -26.87
CA ALA A 193 3.85 43.81 -26.75
C ALA A 193 4.18 42.33 -27.03
N PHE A 194 4.98 42.06 -28.06
CA PHE A 194 5.45 40.71 -28.38
C PHE A 194 6.34 40.12 -27.28
N ALA A 195 7.34 40.88 -26.82
CA ALA A 195 8.25 40.45 -25.75
C ALA A 195 7.49 40.15 -24.46
N LYS A 196 6.55 41.03 -24.08
CA LYS A 196 5.68 40.81 -22.92
C LYS A 196 4.83 39.54 -23.05
N ARG A 197 4.28 39.27 -24.25
CA ARG A 197 3.50 38.07 -24.52
C ARG A 197 4.34 36.80 -24.47
N GLN A 198 5.57 36.83 -24.99
CA GLN A 198 6.49 35.70 -24.90
C GLN A 198 6.95 35.45 -23.46
N TRP A 199 7.22 36.52 -22.71
CA TRP A 199 7.56 36.41 -21.29
C TRP A 199 6.44 35.77 -20.47
N LEU A 200 5.18 36.16 -20.69
CA LEU A 200 4.02 35.54 -20.05
C LEU A 200 3.90 34.04 -20.36
N LYS A 201 4.16 33.63 -21.60
CA LYS A 201 4.17 32.21 -21.98
C LYS A 201 5.30 31.44 -21.30
N TYR A 202 6.50 32.01 -21.27
CA TYR A 202 7.64 31.44 -20.56
C TYR A 202 7.34 31.25 -19.07
N LEU A 203 6.77 32.28 -18.43
CA LEU A 203 6.39 32.24 -17.02
C LEU A 203 5.36 31.15 -16.72
N ARG A 204 4.38 30.92 -17.61
CA ARG A 204 3.40 29.84 -17.47
C ARG A 204 4.03 28.45 -17.54
N HIS A 205 4.95 28.24 -18.49
CA HIS A 205 5.68 26.98 -18.55
C HIS A 205 6.50 26.75 -17.27
N GLN A 206 7.24 27.77 -16.84
CA GLN A 206 8.02 27.70 -15.62
C GLN A 206 7.15 27.44 -14.37
N ALA A 207 5.91 27.94 -14.33
CA ALA A 207 4.96 27.67 -13.25
C ALA A 207 4.53 26.20 -13.19
N VAL A 208 4.21 25.59 -14.33
CA VAL A 208 3.83 24.17 -14.39
C VAL A 208 5.02 23.28 -13.99
N ASP A 209 6.21 23.58 -14.50
CA ASP A 209 7.43 22.84 -14.16
C ASP A 209 7.74 22.96 -12.66
N ALA A 210 7.67 24.17 -12.11
CA ALA A 210 7.90 24.42 -10.68
C ALA A 210 6.89 23.68 -9.79
N ALA A 211 5.61 23.63 -10.19
CA ALA A 211 4.59 22.85 -9.49
C ALA A 211 4.89 21.34 -9.52
N GLY A 212 5.28 20.81 -10.67
CA GLY A 212 5.67 19.40 -10.81
C GLY A 212 6.83 19.02 -9.88
N PHE A 213 7.90 19.83 -9.86
CA PHE A 213 9.03 19.61 -8.94
C PHE A 213 8.59 19.70 -7.47
N PHE A 214 7.86 20.75 -7.10
CA PHE A 214 7.38 20.96 -5.73
C PHE A 214 6.55 19.76 -5.23
N ILE A 215 5.62 19.26 -6.05
CA ILE A 215 4.77 18.12 -5.71
C ILE A 215 5.59 16.84 -5.57
N GLY A 216 6.49 16.55 -6.51
CA GLY A 216 7.34 15.36 -6.44
C GLY A 216 8.21 15.34 -5.18
N TYR A 217 8.79 16.49 -4.81
CA TYR A 217 9.54 16.61 -3.55
C TYR A 217 8.66 16.50 -2.31
N ALA A 218 7.43 17.03 -2.34
CA ALA A 218 6.48 16.93 -1.24
C ALA A 218 6.02 15.48 -0.98
N GLN A 219 5.73 14.70 -2.03
CA GLN A 219 5.38 13.28 -1.92
C GLN A 219 6.57 12.45 -1.39
N GLY A 220 7.78 12.71 -1.91
CA GLY A 220 9.00 12.06 -1.41
C GLY A 220 9.29 12.39 0.06
N PHE A 221 8.99 13.62 0.49
CA PHE A 221 9.11 14.04 1.89
C PHE A 221 8.13 13.30 2.80
N ASP A 222 6.86 13.17 2.42
CA ASP A 222 5.85 12.46 3.22
C ASP A 222 6.22 11.00 3.45
N SER A 223 6.74 10.36 2.41
CA SER A 223 7.27 9.01 2.50
C SER A 223 8.46 8.90 3.46
N ALA A 224 9.47 9.75 3.29
CA ALA A 224 10.64 9.73 4.16
C ALA A 224 10.27 10.06 5.62
N ALA A 225 9.31 10.95 5.83
CA ALA A 225 8.77 11.29 7.13
C ALA A 225 7.99 10.13 7.75
N SER A 226 7.12 9.44 6.99
CA SER A 226 6.35 8.28 7.45
C SER A 226 7.28 7.13 7.84
N ALA A 227 8.24 6.77 6.97
CA ALA A 227 9.24 5.75 7.21
C ALA A 227 10.08 6.08 8.46
N SER A 228 10.41 7.36 8.66
CA SER A 228 11.12 7.80 9.86
C SER A 228 10.31 7.61 11.13
N VAL A 229 9.01 7.95 11.12
CA VAL A 229 8.11 7.78 12.28
C VAL A 229 7.90 6.30 12.58
N VAL A 230 7.73 5.45 11.57
CA VAL A 230 7.59 3.99 11.72
C VAL A 230 8.85 3.38 12.32
N PHE A 231 10.03 3.69 11.78
CA PHE A 231 11.31 3.23 12.34
C PHE A 231 11.50 3.66 13.80
N ILE A 232 11.12 4.90 14.13
CA ILE A 232 11.17 5.40 15.52
C ILE A 232 10.24 4.60 16.43
N GLN A 233 9.03 4.28 15.96
CA GLN A 233 8.05 3.48 16.69
C GLN A 233 8.52 2.04 16.89
N GLU A 234 9.12 1.42 15.87
CA GLU A 234 9.69 0.07 15.95
C GLU A 234 10.77 -0.03 17.03
N VAL A 235 11.75 0.87 17.01
CA VAL A 235 12.82 0.89 18.01
C VAL A 235 12.26 1.16 19.42
N GLU A 236 11.21 1.96 19.54
CA GLU A 236 10.53 2.22 20.82
C GLU A 236 9.76 1.00 21.35
N LEU A 237 9.10 0.24 20.46
CA LEU A 237 8.42 -1.01 20.82
C LEU A 237 9.41 -2.10 21.23
N VAL A 238 10.50 -2.26 20.47
CA VAL A 238 11.57 -3.23 20.76
C VAL A 238 12.26 -2.91 22.09
N SER A 239 12.62 -1.65 22.33
CA SER A 239 13.27 -1.24 23.59
C SER A 239 12.37 -1.36 24.83
N ARG A 240 11.04 -1.28 24.66
CA ARG A 240 10.03 -1.54 25.70
C ARG A 240 9.74 -3.02 25.92
N GLY A 241 10.30 -3.91 25.09
CA GLY A 241 10.19 -5.37 25.25
C GLY A 241 9.02 -6.02 24.51
N TYR A 242 8.34 -5.30 23.63
CA TYR A 242 7.33 -5.89 22.74
C TYR A 242 8.01 -6.74 21.67
N ARG A 243 7.61 -8.01 21.53
CA ARG A 243 8.10 -8.87 20.44
C ARG A 243 7.38 -8.47 19.15
N ILE A 244 8.14 -7.97 18.18
CA ILE A 244 7.70 -7.91 16.78
C ILE A 244 7.33 -9.35 16.37
N SER A 245 6.21 -9.52 15.69
CA SER A 245 5.62 -10.81 15.28
C SER A 245 6.51 -11.65 14.36
N THR A 246 7.69 -11.15 13.98
CA THR A 246 8.73 -11.90 13.28
C THR A 246 9.96 -12.09 14.20
N PRO A 247 10.40 -13.34 14.46
CA PRO A 247 11.60 -13.56 15.25
C PRO A 247 12.82 -13.13 14.43
N LEU A 248 13.49 -12.05 14.85
CA LEU A 248 14.77 -11.65 14.27
C LEU A 248 15.84 -12.73 14.53
N PRO A 249 16.75 -12.98 13.57
CA PRO A 249 17.81 -13.96 13.72
C PRO A 249 18.76 -13.61 14.90
N PRO A 250 19.49 -14.59 15.47
CA PRO A 250 20.17 -14.47 16.77
C PRO A 250 21.28 -13.41 16.85
N ILE A 251 21.68 -12.81 15.73
CA ILE A 251 22.81 -11.89 15.60
C ILE A 251 22.40 -10.44 15.92
N SER A 252 21.11 -10.10 15.89
CA SER A 252 20.60 -8.73 16.12
C SER A 252 20.66 -8.24 17.58
N ARG A 253 21.09 -9.08 18.54
CA ARG A 253 21.29 -8.63 19.93
C ARG A 253 22.52 -7.71 20.12
N LEU A 254 23.37 -7.55 19.09
CA LEU A 254 24.45 -6.56 19.04
C LEU A 254 24.07 -5.29 18.24
N GLU A 255 22.95 -5.28 17.51
CA GLU A 255 22.42 -4.14 16.73
C GLU A 255 21.61 -3.15 17.58
N ASP A 256 21.10 -3.59 18.73
CA ASP A 256 20.17 -2.81 19.58
C ASP A 256 20.74 -1.44 20.00
N GLN A 257 22.06 -1.35 20.29
CA GLN A 257 22.72 -0.08 20.62
C GLN A 257 22.98 0.81 19.41
N ALA A 258 23.22 0.24 18.22
CA ALA A 258 23.43 0.99 16.98
C ALA A 258 22.10 1.57 16.47
N GLN A 259 21.05 0.75 16.46
CA GLN A 259 19.68 1.13 16.14
C GLN A 259 19.15 2.20 17.11
N THR A 260 19.43 2.09 18.41
CA THR A 260 19.04 3.13 19.39
C THR A 260 19.74 4.47 19.13
N ARG A 261 21.05 4.47 18.81
CA ARG A 261 21.79 5.70 18.48
C ARG A 261 21.30 6.33 17.17
N ARG A 262 21.02 5.49 16.18
CA ARG A 262 20.45 5.89 14.90
C ARG A 262 19.06 6.49 15.08
N CYS A 263 18.20 5.86 15.87
CA CYS A 263 16.88 6.38 16.24
C CYS A 263 16.97 7.73 16.95
N LEU A 264 17.89 7.93 17.90
CA LEU A 264 18.09 9.23 18.55
C LEU A 264 18.55 10.32 17.58
N ARG A 265 19.46 9.99 16.63
CA ARG A 265 19.88 10.92 15.57
C ARG A 265 18.74 11.25 14.61
N LEU A 266 17.96 10.24 14.24
CA LEU A 266 16.79 10.38 13.37
C LEU A 266 15.73 11.25 14.02
N ARG A 267 15.37 11.02 15.29
CA ARG A 267 14.42 11.85 16.06
C ARG A 267 14.80 13.33 16.05
N ARG A 268 16.08 13.65 16.31
CA ARG A 268 16.56 15.04 16.28
C ARG A 268 16.47 15.64 14.88
N THR A 269 16.87 14.86 13.88
CA THR A 269 16.86 15.31 12.48
C THR A 269 15.43 15.55 12.00
N VAL A 270 14.52 14.61 12.23
CA VAL A 270 13.10 14.73 11.85
C VAL A 270 12.44 15.92 12.54
N SER A 271 12.68 16.10 13.84
CA SER A 271 12.19 17.27 14.59
C SER A 271 12.70 18.58 13.99
N GLU A 272 14.01 18.68 13.72
CA GLU A 272 14.62 19.85 13.08
C GLU A 272 14.03 20.10 11.68
N CYS A 273 13.86 19.05 10.87
CA CYS A 273 13.26 19.10 9.55
C CYS A 273 11.83 19.65 9.63
N PHE A 274 10.98 19.09 10.50
CA PHE A 274 9.58 19.50 10.62
C PHE A 274 9.43 20.95 11.04
N TYR A 275 10.20 21.42 12.04
CA TYR A 275 10.17 22.83 12.44
C TYR A 275 10.68 23.78 11.35
N ALA A 276 11.80 23.43 10.70
CA ALA A 276 12.35 24.26 9.63
C ALA A 276 11.41 24.34 8.42
N MET A 277 10.79 23.21 8.07
CA MET A 277 9.80 23.13 7.01
C MET A 277 8.53 23.91 7.37
N LEU A 278 7.93 23.67 8.53
CA LEU A 278 6.73 24.38 8.97
C LEU A 278 6.92 25.91 8.91
N ARG A 279 8.08 26.40 9.38
CA ARG A 279 8.45 27.83 9.27
C ARG A 279 8.46 28.33 7.83
N ARG A 280 9.05 27.56 6.90
CA ARG A 280 9.16 27.93 5.49
C ARG A 280 7.81 27.89 4.78
N TYR A 281 6.99 26.90 5.08
CA TYR A 281 5.63 26.79 4.55
C TYR A 281 4.75 27.97 5.00
N ILE A 282 4.79 28.35 6.28
CA ILE A 282 4.06 29.53 6.78
C ILE A 282 4.57 30.82 6.12
N GLN A 283 5.88 30.99 5.96
CA GLN A 283 6.44 32.15 5.26
C GLN A 283 5.98 32.24 3.80
N ALA A 284 5.91 31.09 3.11
CA ALA A 284 5.41 31.02 1.73
C ALA A 284 3.90 31.30 1.66
N GLN A 285 3.12 30.83 2.64
CA GLN A 285 1.69 31.13 2.77
C GLN A 285 1.46 32.65 2.89
N HIS A 286 2.18 33.33 3.79
CA HIS A 286 2.12 34.80 3.95
C HIS A 286 2.50 35.57 2.68
N SER A 287 3.33 34.97 1.82
CA SER A 287 3.78 35.57 0.55
C SER A 287 2.79 35.33 -0.59
N LEU A 288 2.10 34.18 -0.59
CA LEU A 288 1.14 33.77 -1.62
C LEU A 288 -0.26 34.37 -1.40
N GLN A 289 -0.73 34.42 -0.16
CA GLN A 289 -2.09 34.86 0.17
C GLN A 289 -2.44 36.28 -0.34
N PRO A 290 -1.53 37.28 -0.34
CA PRO A 290 -1.84 38.61 -0.87
C PRO A 290 -2.03 38.67 -2.40
N VAL A 291 -1.56 37.65 -3.13
CA VAL A 291 -1.62 37.61 -4.61
C VAL A 291 -2.71 36.68 -5.15
N THR A 292 -3.37 35.93 -4.26
CA THR A 292 -4.49 35.04 -4.55
C THR A 292 -5.84 35.74 -4.56
N ASP A 293 -6.80 35.18 -5.28
CA ASP A 293 -8.18 35.64 -5.22
C ASP A 293 -8.88 35.10 -3.96
N ASN A 294 -9.22 35.99 -3.03
CA ASN A 294 -9.83 35.63 -1.74
C ASN A 294 -11.16 34.89 -1.91
N ASP A 295 -11.94 35.20 -2.94
CA ASP A 295 -13.24 34.58 -3.16
C ASP A 295 -13.09 33.13 -3.64
N ASN A 296 -12.04 32.84 -4.42
CA ASN A 296 -11.74 31.47 -4.84
C ASN A 296 -11.00 30.69 -3.77
N LEU A 297 -10.13 31.35 -3.00
CA LEU A 297 -9.43 30.74 -1.88
C LEU A 297 -10.40 30.21 -0.82
N ALA A 298 -11.43 30.99 -0.47
CA ALA A 298 -12.47 30.55 0.46
C ALA A 298 -13.21 29.29 -0.03
N LYS A 299 -13.50 29.19 -1.33
CA LYS A 299 -14.11 28.00 -1.92
C LYS A 299 -13.20 26.78 -1.84
N TYR A 300 -11.90 26.94 -2.11
CA TYR A 300 -10.96 25.82 -2.02
C TYR A 300 -10.73 25.37 -0.58
N TYR A 301 -10.74 26.29 0.39
CA TYR A 301 -10.72 25.91 1.81
C TYR A 301 -11.96 25.11 2.22
N ASP A 302 -13.13 25.45 1.69
CA ASP A 302 -14.37 24.70 1.92
C ASP A 302 -14.34 23.31 1.23
N ILE A 303 -13.95 23.25 -0.04
CA ILE A 303 -13.87 21.99 -0.82
C ILE A 303 -12.89 20.99 -0.19
N TYR A 304 -11.80 21.49 0.38
CA TYR A 304 -10.74 20.66 0.95
C TYR A 304 -10.70 20.72 2.48
N ASP A 305 -11.77 21.12 3.17
CA ASP A 305 -11.85 21.11 4.64
C ASP A 305 -10.61 21.70 5.36
N VAL A 306 -10.14 22.87 4.91
CA VAL A 306 -9.00 23.57 5.52
C VAL A 306 -9.54 24.54 6.58
N SER A 307 -9.35 24.21 7.86
CA SER A 307 -9.83 25.06 8.94
C SER A 307 -8.87 26.24 9.22
N ALA A 308 -9.45 27.42 9.44
CA ALA A 308 -8.67 28.60 9.82
C ALA A 308 -8.11 28.50 11.25
N GLU A 309 -8.79 27.74 12.12
CA GLU A 309 -8.36 27.50 13.50
C GLU A 309 -7.09 26.65 13.54
N GLU A 310 -7.02 25.54 12.79
CA GLU A 310 -5.82 24.69 12.74
C GLU A 310 -4.62 25.42 12.11
N LEU A 311 -4.85 26.31 11.15
CA LEU A 311 -3.79 27.15 10.59
C LEU A 311 -3.24 28.14 11.62
N ALA A 312 -4.11 28.77 12.40
CA ALA A 312 -3.70 29.66 13.49
C ALA A 312 -2.93 28.89 14.58
N GLU A 313 -3.36 27.66 14.90
CA GLU A 313 -2.65 26.78 15.84
C GLU A 313 -1.28 26.33 15.32
N ALA A 314 -1.16 26.05 14.01
CA ALA A 314 0.10 25.71 13.38
C ALA A 314 1.08 26.89 13.39
N GLU A 315 0.58 28.11 13.27
CA GLU A 315 1.39 29.33 13.38
C GLU A 315 1.79 29.64 14.83
N SER A 316 0.88 29.49 15.80
CA SER A 316 1.20 29.69 17.22
C SER A 316 2.21 28.68 17.75
N ALA A 317 2.21 27.45 17.21
CA ALA A 317 3.15 26.40 17.55
C ALA A 317 4.63 26.77 17.32
N LEU A 318 4.92 27.65 16.37
CA LEU A 318 6.27 28.15 16.12
C LEU A 318 6.80 29.09 17.21
N ALA A 319 5.88 29.72 17.96
CA ALA A 319 6.22 30.63 19.05
C ALA A 319 6.45 29.92 20.39
N GLU A 320 5.99 28.67 20.53
CA GLU A 320 6.19 27.88 21.74
C GLU A 320 7.66 27.44 21.91
N ARG A 321 8.19 27.59 23.13
CA ARG A 321 9.56 27.17 23.47
C ARG A 321 9.67 25.65 23.41
N ALA A 322 10.76 25.15 22.82
CA ALA A 322 11.14 23.74 22.83
C ALA A 322 10.98 23.10 24.22
N THR A 323 9.97 22.26 24.39
CA THR A 323 9.75 21.45 25.60
C THR A 323 10.63 20.20 25.55
N GLU A 324 10.89 19.58 26.71
CA GLU A 324 11.68 18.33 26.78
C GLU A 324 11.08 17.19 25.91
N ASP A 325 9.78 17.28 25.62
CA ASP A 325 9.01 16.31 24.82
C ASP A 325 9.07 16.51 23.30
N GLN A 326 9.83 17.48 22.78
CA GLN A 326 9.88 17.80 21.33
C GLN A 326 10.39 16.66 20.43
N TYR A 327 11.06 15.66 21.01
CA TYR A 327 11.56 14.46 20.32
C TYR A 327 10.70 13.22 20.56
N SER A 328 9.56 13.37 21.24
CA SER A 328 8.60 12.30 21.47
C SER A 328 7.87 11.93 20.17
N LEU A 329 7.47 10.66 20.03
CA LEU A 329 6.70 10.20 18.87
C LEU A 329 5.40 11.02 18.69
N ARG A 330 4.74 11.37 19.81
CA ARG A 330 3.53 12.21 19.83
C ARG A 330 3.79 13.61 19.29
N ALA A 331 4.86 14.28 19.74
CA ALA A 331 5.22 15.60 19.25
C ALA A 331 5.57 15.59 17.76
N LEU A 332 6.32 14.58 17.29
CA LEU A 332 6.67 14.42 15.88
C LEU A 332 5.43 14.22 15.00
N ARG A 333 4.48 13.37 15.42
CA ARG A 333 3.19 13.18 14.70
C ARG A 333 2.36 14.46 14.65
N THR A 334 2.31 15.20 15.75
CA THR A 334 1.57 16.48 15.82
C THR A 334 2.19 17.52 14.88
N LEU A 335 3.53 17.63 14.85
CA LEU A 335 4.24 18.52 13.93
C LEU A 335 4.05 18.13 12.46
N PHE A 336 4.05 16.83 12.16
CA PHE A 336 3.77 16.34 10.81
C PHE A 336 2.36 16.68 10.35
N GLY A 337 1.34 16.50 11.21
CA GLY A 337 -0.04 16.92 10.93
C GLY A 337 -0.17 18.43 10.67
N ARG A 338 0.48 19.27 11.48
CA ARG A 338 0.52 20.73 11.27
C ARG A 338 1.15 21.11 9.93
N LEU A 339 2.25 20.46 9.56
CA LEU A 339 2.93 20.67 8.28
C LEU A 339 2.03 20.27 7.10
N TYR A 340 1.30 19.16 7.23
CA TYR A 340 0.32 18.72 6.24
C TYR A 340 -0.78 19.78 6.03
N ILE A 341 -1.38 20.30 7.10
CA ILE A 341 -2.45 21.31 7.03
C ILE A 341 -1.95 22.61 6.38
N VAL A 342 -0.77 23.09 6.79
CA VAL A 342 -0.18 24.31 6.19
C VAL A 342 0.14 24.08 4.70
N ARG A 343 0.71 22.93 4.31
CA ARG A 343 0.94 22.61 2.90
C ARG A 343 -0.36 22.57 2.10
N LYS A 344 -1.41 21.96 2.65
CA LYS A 344 -2.74 21.91 2.04
C LYS A 344 -3.28 23.32 1.79
N SER A 345 -3.08 24.23 2.73
CA SER A 345 -3.43 25.64 2.56
C SER A 345 -2.64 26.34 1.44
N ILE A 346 -1.35 26.03 1.28
CA ILE A 346 -0.52 26.56 0.18
C ILE A 346 -1.00 26.03 -1.16
N LEU A 347 -1.32 24.75 -1.27
CA LEU A 347 -1.86 24.16 -2.50
C LEU A 347 -3.19 24.82 -2.88
N CYS A 348 -4.06 25.11 -1.90
CA CYS A 348 -5.28 25.89 -2.12
C CYS A 348 -4.97 27.34 -2.57
N CYS A 349 -3.97 28.00 -1.99
CA CYS A 349 -3.50 29.30 -2.48
C CYS A 349 -3.06 29.22 -3.95
N LEU A 350 -2.29 28.20 -4.33
CA LEU A 350 -1.84 28.02 -5.71
C LEU A 350 -3.01 27.77 -6.68
N LEU A 351 -4.01 26.99 -6.27
CA LEU A 351 -5.24 26.76 -7.06
C LEU A 351 -6.09 28.04 -7.20
N ALA A 352 -6.06 28.93 -6.20
CA ALA A 352 -6.79 30.20 -6.19
C ALA A 352 -6.09 31.33 -6.98
N LEU A 353 -4.96 31.08 -7.66
CA LEU A 353 -4.27 32.08 -8.47
C LEU A 353 -4.98 32.35 -9.80
N GLY A 354 -5.31 33.62 -10.06
CA GLY A 354 -5.88 34.05 -11.34
C GLY A 354 -4.87 34.23 -12.47
N ALA A 355 -5.32 34.06 -13.72
CA ALA A 355 -4.56 34.38 -14.94
C ALA A 355 -5.38 35.30 -15.87
N ASP A 356 -5.17 36.61 -15.76
CA ASP A 356 -5.91 37.64 -16.50
C ASP A 356 -5.28 37.95 -17.88
N GLY A 357 -4.11 37.36 -18.17
CA GLY A 357 -3.27 37.64 -19.33
C GLY A 357 -2.64 39.03 -19.30
N GLY A 358 -2.66 39.69 -18.13
CA GLY A 358 -2.25 41.08 -17.91
C GLY A 358 -0.80 41.25 -17.44
N GLY A 359 -0.42 42.49 -17.09
CA GLY A 359 0.88 42.76 -16.46
C GLY A 359 0.94 42.32 -14.99
N SER A 360 -0.21 42.28 -14.30
CA SER A 360 -0.37 41.78 -12.94
C SER A 360 -0.02 40.31 -12.80
N ASP A 361 -0.34 39.50 -13.83
CA ASP A 361 0.01 38.08 -13.89
C ASP A 361 1.52 37.85 -13.78
N ILE A 362 2.34 38.76 -14.32
CA ILE A 362 3.80 38.61 -14.27
C ILE A 362 4.25 38.61 -12.81
N ALA A 363 3.86 39.62 -12.03
CA ALA A 363 4.24 39.70 -10.62
C ALA A 363 3.66 38.52 -9.80
N ARG A 364 2.37 38.20 -10.00
CA ARG A 364 1.67 37.13 -9.29
C ARG A 364 2.34 35.76 -9.51
N TRP A 365 2.57 35.38 -10.77
CA TRP A 365 3.14 34.09 -11.11
C TRP A 365 4.64 34.01 -10.85
N THR A 366 5.38 35.13 -10.93
CA THR A 366 6.78 35.17 -10.48
C THR A 366 6.89 34.85 -8.99
N ILE A 367 6.06 35.48 -8.14
CA ILE A 367 6.03 35.17 -6.70
C ILE A 367 5.68 33.69 -6.47
N ALA A 368 4.66 33.17 -7.17
CA ALA A 368 4.27 31.77 -7.01
C ALA A 368 5.37 30.79 -7.41
N ILE A 369 6.06 31.04 -8.52
CA ILE A 369 7.20 30.23 -8.99
C ILE A 369 8.34 30.27 -7.98
N GLU A 370 8.72 31.45 -7.51
CA GLU A 370 9.79 31.62 -6.51
C GLU A 370 9.45 30.82 -5.23
N GLN A 371 8.22 30.93 -4.72
CA GLN A 371 7.80 30.18 -3.54
C GLN A 371 7.80 28.66 -3.78
N MET A 372 7.31 28.18 -4.92
CA MET A 372 7.32 26.74 -5.24
C MET A 372 8.75 26.20 -5.37
N GLN A 373 9.65 26.92 -6.02
CA GLN A 373 11.06 26.53 -6.19
C GLN A 373 11.81 26.52 -4.85
N ASP A 374 11.64 27.56 -4.03
CA ASP A 374 12.25 27.64 -2.70
C ASP A 374 11.77 26.51 -1.79
N LEU A 375 10.46 26.22 -1.81
CA LEU A 375 9.89 25.10 -1.05
C LEU A 375 10.40 23.76 -1.57
N ALA A 376 10.47 23.55 -2.88
CA ALA A 376 11.00 22.33 -3.48
C ALA A 376 12.45 22.06 -3.07
N GLU A 377 13.32 23.08 -3.12
CA GLU A 377 14.73 22.95 -2.73
C GLU A 377 14.89 22.58 -1.25
N VAL A 378 14.16 23.28 -0.37
CA VAL A 378 14.22 23.02 1.08
C VAL A 378 13.66 21.63 1.40
N THR A 379 12.54 21.26 0.78
CA THR A 379 11.90 19.95 0.94
C THR A 379 12.87 18.84 0.52
N GLY A 380 13.46 18.94 -0.68
CA GLY A 380 14.41 17.96 -1.19
C GLY A 380 15.63 17.75 -0.28
N ARG A 381 16.23 18.84 0.23
CA ARG A 381 17.38 18.75 1.15
C ARG A 381 17.05 18.01 2.44
N TYR A 382 15.86 18.23 3.01
CA TYR A 382 15.45 17.55 4.23
C TYR A 382 15.02 16.10 3.99
N THR A 383 14.37 15.82 2.86
CA THR A 383 14.08 14.45 2.42
C THR A 383 15.37 13.64 2.33
N GLU A 384 16.39 14.16 1.62
CA GLU A 384 17.70 13.51 1.51
C GLU A 384 18.38 13.29 2.87
N LYS A 385 18.30 14.27 3.77
CA LYS A 385 18.86 14.16 5.13
C LYS A 385 18.18 13.03 5.93
N MET A 386 16.86 12.87 5.82
CA MET A 386 16.13 11.79 6.49
C MET A 386 16.41 10.42 5.85
N THR A 387 16.35 10.33 4.51
CA THR A 387 16.59 9.09 3.78
C THR A 387 18.02 8.59 3.95
N ASN A 388 19.01 9.48 3.99
CA ASN A 388 20.40 9.11 4.28
C ASN A 388 20.52 8.43 5.65
N ILE A 389 19.87 8.95 6.69
CA ILE A 389 19.87 8.32 8.01
C ILE A 389 19.08 7.00 7.99
N LEU A 390 17.99 6.89 7.22
CA LEU A 390 17.20 5.66 7.03
C LEU A 390 17.87 4.60 6.16
N ASN A 391 18.85 4.98 5.34
CA ASN A 391 19.62 4.08 4.47
C ASN A 391 21.06 3.85 4.96
N GLU A 392 21.47 4.43 6.11
CA GLU A 392 22.71 4.03 6.80
C GLU A 392 22.69 2.51 7.07
N GLU A 393 23.27 1.70 6.18
CA GLU A 393 23.59 0.30 6.46
C GLU A 393 24.61 0.26 7.62
N ASP A 394 24.47 -0.70 8.53
CA ASP A 394 25.45 -0.97 9.61
C ASP A 394 26.76 -1.54 9.01
N SER A 395 27.40 -0.82 8.09
CA SER A 395 28.72 -1.13 7.58
C SER A 395 29.78 -0.65 8.57
N ASN A 396 29.83 -1.33 9.71
CA ASN A 396 31.11 -1.60 10.35
C ASN A 396 31.63 -2.93 9.79
N GLN A 397 31.98 -2.96 8.50
CA GLN A 397 33.10 -3.81 8.10
C GLN A 397 34.33 -3.23 8.76
N VAL A 398 34.59 -3.66 10.00
CA VAL A 398 35.91 -3.58 10.60
C VAL A 398 36.85 -4.22 9.57
N PRO A 399 37.85 -3.50 9.04
CA PRO A 399 38.87 -4.14 8.22
C PRO A 399 39.42 -5.29 9.05
N ARG A 400 39.43 -6.53 8.53
CA ARG A 400 40.14 -7.64 9.18
C ARG A 400 41.63 -7.29 9.18
N SER A 401 42.06 -6.48 10.16
CA SER A 401 43.45 -6.34 10.53
C SER A 401 43.82 -7.65 11.24
N PRO A 402 44.76 -8.45 10.70
CA PRO A 402 45.13 -9.69 11.34
C PRO A 402 46.06 -9.36 12.50
N LEU A 403 45.57 -9.36 13.74
CA LEU A 403 46.41 -9.28 14.96
C LEU A 403 45.62 -9.68 16.22
N PRO A 404 46.33 -10.18 17.25
CA PRO A 404 46.39 -11.58 17.66
C PRO A 404 45.27 -11.99 18.63
N THR A 405 45.06 -13.29 18.72
CA THR A 405 44.15 -14.02 19.63
C THR A 405 43.92 -13.29 20.96
N ALA A 406 42.66 -12.95 21.22
CA ALA A 406 42.23 -12.38 22.50
C ALA A 406 42.52 -13.38 23.63
N SER A 407 43.14 -12.91 24.70
CA SER A 407 43.39 -13.74 25.89
C SER A 407 42.06 -14.22 26.50
N PRO A 408 41.97 -15.48 26.96
CA PRO A 408 40.73 -16.07 27.49
C PRO A 408 40.03 -15.21 28.55
N ASN A 409 40.79 -14.52 29.41
CA ASN A 409 40.25 -13.61 30.44
C ASN A 409 39.34 -12.50 29.90
N LYS A 410 39.59 -11.99 28.69
CA LYS A 410 38.79 -10.90 28.10
C LYS A 410 37.47 -11.41 27.52
N GLU A 411 37.42 -12.68 27.10
CA GLU A 411 36.20 -13.34 26.64
C GLU A 411 35.32 -13.75 27.82
N HIS A 412 35.91 -14.18 28.94
CA HIS A 412 35.17 -14.48 30.18
C HIS A 412 34.49 -13.24 30.78
N LEU A 413 35.17 -12.08 30.80
CA LEU A 413 34.55 -10.82 31.25
C LEU A 413 33.38 -10.39 30.36
N ARG A 414 33.48 -10.61 29.04
CA ARG A 414 32.36 -10.36 28.11
C ARG A 414 31.19 -11.30 28.33
N ALA A 415 31.46 -12.57 28.63
CA ALA A 415 30.42 -13.54 28.95
C ALA A 415 29.69 -13.17 30.26
N GLN A 416 30.42 -12.72 31.29
CA GLN A 416 29.83 -12.22 32.54
C GLN A 416 28.96 -10.97 32.30
N TYR A 417 29.43 -10.04 31.47
CA TYR A 417 28.67 -8.84 31.12
C TYR A 417 27.36 -9.16 30.38
N ARG A 418 27.36 -10.18 29.50
CA ARG A 418 26.14 -10.64 28.81
C ARG A 418 25.11 -11.23 29.78
N LYS A 419 25.54 -12.01 30.79
CA LYS A 419 24.64 -12.56 31.81
C LYS A 419 24.00 -11.44 32.66
N LEU A 420 24.77 -10.41 33.01
CA LEU A 420 24.26 -9.27 33.77
C LEU A 420 23.25 -8.43 32.97
N ASN A 421 23.46 -8.28 31.65
CA ASN A 421 22.49 -7.63 30.77
C ASN A 421 21.20 -8.44 30.61
N SER A 422 21.30 -9.78 30.54
CA SER A 422 20.12 -10.68 30.52
C SER A 422 19.25 -10.46 31.76
N LEU A 423 19.88 -10.42 32.93
CA LEU A 423 19.21 -10.15 34.20
C LEU A 423 18.52 -8.77 34.23
N SER A 424 19.21 -7.72 33.73
CA SER A 424 18.63 -6.38 33.63
C SER A 424 17.38 -6.35 32.73
N GLN A 425 17.37 -7.11 31.64
CA GLN A 425 16.25 -7.20 30.72
C GLN A 425 15.07 -7.97 31.32
N ALA A 426 15.33 -9.07 32.02
CA ALA A 426 14.30 -9.83 32.73
C ALA A 426 13.63 -9.00 33.85
N ILE A 427 14.38 -8.16 34.57
CA ILE A 427 13.82 -7.23 35.57
C ILE A 427 12.89 -6.19 34.91
N ARG A 428 13.23 -5.66 33.74
CA ARG A 428 12.36 -4.71 33.02
C ARG A 428 11.08 -5.37 32.52
N ALA A 429 11.16 -6.60 32.03
CA ALA A 429 9.99 -7.38 31.62
C ALA A 429 9.05 -7.65 32.81
N LEU A 430 9.60 -7.99 33.98
CA LEU A 430 8.84 -8.16 35.22
C LEU A 430 8.15 -6.86 35.64
N HIS A 431 8.87 -5.73 35.60
CA HIS A 431 8.34 -4.42 35.93
C HIS A 431 7.15 -4.03 35.02
N ALA A 432 7.24 -4.33 33.72
CA ALA A 432 6.16 -4.09 32.77
C ALA A 432 4.91 -4.96 33.07
N LYS A 433 5.09 -6.26 33.33
CA LYS A 433 3.98 -7.17 33.71
C LYS A 433 3.25 -6.67 34.95
N MET A 434 4.00 -6.25 35.97
CA MET A 434 3.44 -5.77 37.23
C MET A 434 2.64 -4.46 37.06
N HIS A 435 3.06 -3.59 36.14
CA HIS A 435 2.33 -2.38 35.79
C HIS A 435 0.99 -2.68 35.09
N LEU A 436 1.00 -3.63 34.16
CA LEU A 436 -0.17 -4.03 33.36
C LEU A 436 -1.24 -4.69 34.25
N ILE A 437 -0.82 -5.56 35.17
CA ILE A 437 -1.72 -6.21 36.13
C ILE A 437 -2.32 -5.19 37.11
N ARG A 438 -1.54 -4.17 37.52
CA ARG A 438 -2.05 -3.07 38.35
C ARG A 438 -3.13 -2.26 37.62
N GLU A 439 -2.95 -2.01 36.34
CA GLU A 439 -3.90 -1.26 35.50
C GLU A 439 -5.19 -2.06 35.27
N MET A 440 -5.07 -3.35 34.95
CA MET A 440 -6.22 -4.28 34.85
C MET A 440 -6.98 -4.40 36.18
N SER A 441 -6.27 -4.51 37.30
CA SER A 441 -6.88 -4.56 38.64
C SER A 441 -7.57 -3.25 39.02
N SER A 442 -7.10 -2.09 38.53
CA SER A 442 -7.79 -0.82 38.74
C SER A 442 -9.02 -0.64 37.87
N ALA A 443 -9.00 -1.14 36.63
CA ALA A 443 -10.16 -1.11 35.74
C ALA A 443 -11.29 -2.03 36.23
N GLY A 444 -10.95 -3.20 36.79
CA GLY A 444 -11.94 -4.13 37.35
C GLY A 444 -12.61 -3.67 38.66
N LEU A 445 -12.13 -2.59 39.30
CA LEU A 445 -12.76 -2.02 40.50
C LEU A 445 -13.95 -1.10 40.21
N GLU A 446 -14.16 -0.72 38.95
CA GLU A 446 -15.24 0.19 38.52
C GLU A 446 -16.51 -0.53 38.02
N GLN A 447 -16.50 -1.87 37.89
CA GLN A 447 -17.62 -2.69 37.41
C GLN A 447 -18.37 -3.40 38.56
N THR A 448 -19.70 -3.35 38.55
CA THR A 448 -20.59 -3.64 39.69
C THR A 448 -21.38 -4.95 39.59
N ASP A 449 -20.99 -5.88 38.71
CA ASP A 449 -21.70 -7.15 38.52
C ASP A 449 -21.03 -8.34 39.24
N ALA A 450 -21.84 -9.14 39.94
CA ALA A 450 -21.37 -10.14 40.90
C ALA A 450 -20.88 -11.46 40.27
N ASP A 451 -21.32 -11.80 39.05
CA ASP A 451 -20.95 -13.05 38.37
C ASP A 451 -19.61 -12.93 37.60
N GLU A 452 -19.22 -11.72 37.15
CA GLU A 452 -17.92 -11.47 36.50
C GLU A 452 -16.74 -11.34 37.49
N LYS A 453 -17.06 -11.27 38.79
CA LYS A 453 -16.07 -11.10 39.85
C LYS A 453 -15.23 -12.36 40.07
N ASP A 454 -15.83 -13.54 39.94
CA ASP A 454 -15.14 -14.83 40.12
C ASP A 454 -14.16 -15.11 38.94
N GLU A 455 -14.50 -14.74 37.70
CA GLU A 455 -13.59 -14.90 36.54
C GLU A 455 -12.39 -13.93 36.60
N ASN A 456 -12.62 -12.70 37.06
CA ASN A 456 -11.56 -11.71 37.27
C ASN A 456 -10.61 -12.11 38.42
N GLU A 457 -11.12 -12.79 39.46
CA GLU A 457 -10.29 -13.27 40.57
C GLU A 457 -9.41 -14.47 40.16
N VAL A 458 -9.93 -15.37 39.30
CA VAL A 458 -9.17 -16.50 38.74
C VAL A 458 -8.09 -16.05 37.77
N THR A 459 -8.38 -15.07 36.90
CA THR A 459 -7.38 -14.49 35.98
C THR A 459 -6.29 -13.73 36.73
N LEU A 460 -6.64 -12.94 37.75
CA LEU A 460 -5.67 -12.26 38.61
C LEU A 460 -4.75 -13.25 39.35
N ALA A 461 -5.30 -14.35 39.86
CA ALA A 461 -4.51 -15.41 40.51
C ALA A 461 -3.47 -16.03 39.54
N SER A 462 -3.86 -16.29 38.29
CA SER A 462 -2.95 -16.80 37.25
C SER A 462 -1.81 -15.82 36.92
N HIS A 463 -2.13 -14.52 36.92
CA HIS A 463 -1.17 -13.46 36.68
C HIS A 463 -0.17 -13.31 37.84
N TYR A 464 -0.62 -13.46 39.09
CA TYR A 464 0.26 -13.49 40.27
C TYR A 464 1.17 -14.73 40.27
N GLU A 465 0.66 -15.89 39.85
CA GLU A 465 1.48 -17.10 39.72
C GLU A 465 2.56 -16.94 38.64
N SER A 466 2.23 -16.31 37.50
CA SER A 466 3.22 -15.98 36.45
C SER A 466 4.32 -15.04 36.95
N ILE A 467 3.98 -13.99 37.69
CA ILE A 467 4.97 -13.11 38.35
C ILE A 467 5.87 -13.94 39.30
N GLY A 468 5.28 -14.84 40.08
CA GLY A 468 6.01 -15.73 40.96
C GLY A 468 7.01 -16.62 40.23
N THR A 469 6.64 -17.14 39.05
CA THR A 469 7.58 -17.92 38.21
C THR A 469 8.71 -17.07 37.64
N ASP A 470 8.42 -15.85 37.19
CA ASP A 470 9.44 -14.95 36.65
C ASP A 470 10.46 -14.52 37.73
N ILE A 471 10.02 -14.28 38.96
CA ILE A 471 10.90 -13.97 40.10
C ILE A 471 11.79 -15.17 40.45
N LYS A 472 11.25 -16.39 40.44
CA LYS A 472 12.04 -17.61 40.67
C LYS A 472 13.10 -17.80 39.60
N ASN A 473 12.74 -17.61 38.33
CA ASN A 473 13.66 -17.71 37.20
C ASN A 473 14.76 -16.62 37.28
N LEU A 474 14.39 -15.38 37.63
CA LEU A 474 15.34 -14.28 37.86
C LEU A 474 16.32 -14.57 38.99
N LEU A 475 15.82 -15.12 40.10
CA LEU A 475 16.65 -15.52 41.24
C LEU A 475 17.63 -16.63 40.83
N GLN A 476 17.16 -17.62 40.07
CA GLN A 476 18.00 -18.69 39.57
C GLN A 476 19.07 -18.19 38.60
N GLU A 477 18.73 -17.31 37.64
CA GLU A 477 19.72 -16.69 36.74
C GLU A 477 20.75 -15.85 37.50
N TRP A 478 20.34 -15.18 38.57
CA TRP A 478 21.24 -14.43 39.45
C TRP A 478 22.18 -15.36 40.23
N GLU A 479 21.65 -16.45 40.80
CA GLU A 479 22.43 -17.46 41.52
C GLU A 479 23.46 -18.14 40.61
N ASP A 480 23.06 -18.52 39.39
CA ASP A 480 23.93 -19.09 38.37
C ASP A 480 25.02 -18.09 37.92
N GLY A 481 24.66 -16.81 37.81
CA GLY A 481 25.60 -15.72 37.53
C GLY A 481 26.63 -15.52 38.64
N LYS A 482 26.18 -15.56 39.89
CA LYS A 482 27.01 -15.43 41.10
C LYS A 482 27.91 -16.65 41.30
N ALA A 483 27.40 -17.86 41.13
CA ALA A 483 28.16 -19.10 41.22
C ALA A 483 29.29 -19.15 40.17
N ALA A 484 29.00 -18.72 38.94
CA ALA A 484 30.00 -18.61 37.87
C ALA A 484 31.05 -17.50 38.11
N MET A 485 30.76 -16.50 38.95
CA MET A 485 31.78 -15.54 39.43
C MET A 485 32.66 -16.15 40.52
N MET A 486 32.05 -16.83 41.49
CA MET A 486 32.78 -17.40 42.64
C MET A 486 33.69 -18.57 42.25
N SER A 487 33.30 -19.37 41.26
CA SER A 487 34.12 -20.47 40.72
C SER A 487 35.38 -19.99 39.99
N ASN A 488 35.47 -18.70 39.67
CA ASN A 488 36.56 -18.09 38.90
C ASN A 488 37.45 -17.17 39.75
N THR A 489 37.42 -17.31 41.09
CA THR A 489 38.36 -16.64 41.99
C THR A 489 39.54 -17.60 42.27
N PRO A 490 40.63 -17.62 41.48
CA PRO A 490 41.83 -18.34 41.89
C PRO A 490 42.42 -17.67 43.13
N ASP A 491 42.79 -18.50 44.10
CA ASP A 491 43.44 -18.13 45.36
C ASP A 491 44.52 -17.07 45.16
N LYS A 492 44.17 -15.82 45.50
CA LYS A 492 45.14 -14.76 45.76
C LYS A 492 45.69 -14.93 47.18
N ARG A 493 46.28 -16.09 47.47
CA ARG A 493 47.26 -16.25 48.55
C ARG A 493 48.35 -17.20 48.07
N LEU A 494 49.54 -16.62 47.92
CA LEU A 494 50.87 -17.22 47.71
C LEU A 494 51.47 -17.04 46.30
N ASN A 495 52.72 -16.58 46.33
CA ASN A 495 53.73 -16.51 45.27
C ASN A 495 53.80 -15.25 44.41
N VAL A 496 54.27 -14.18 45.08
CA VAL A 496 55.28 -13.28 44.52
C VAL A 496 56.58 -14.08 44.41
N ASP A 497 57.01 -14.44 43.20
CA ASP A 497 58.39 -14.23 42.73
C ASP A 497 58.70 -14.91 41.39
N ARG A 498 59.52 -14.19 40.62
CA ARG A 498 60.39 -14.61 39.50
C ARG A 498 59.84 -14.65 38.06
N LEU A 499 60.19 -13.55 37.39
CA LEU A 499 60.49 -13.43 35.95
C LEU A 499 61.61 -14.37 35.48
N SER A 500 61.42 -15.06 34.34
CA SER A 500 62.40 -15.19 33.24
C SER A 500 61.95 -16.16 32.12
N ARG A 501 61.66 -15.61 30.93
CA ARG A 501 62.10 -15.97 29.54
C ARG A 501 62.71 -17.37 29.21
N PRO A 502 62.80 -17.80 27.93
CA PRO A 502 61.77 -18.44 27.08
C PRO A 502 62.27 -19.73 26.31
N LEU A 503 61.47 -20.19 25.32
CA LEU A 503 61.80 -20.93 24.07
C LEU A 503 61.72 -22.48 24.02
N SER A 504 60.73 -22.93 23.22
CA SER A 504 60.70 -24.00 22.19
C SER A 504 61.51 -25.30 22.37
N ASP A 505 60.82 -26.46 22.35
CA ASP A 505 61.04 -27.45 21.28
C ASP A 505 60.04 -28.63 21.27
N TRP A 506 59.56 -28.90 20.05
CA TRP A 506 59.42 -30.19 19.33
C TRP A 506 58.58 -31.41 19.80
N LYS A 507 57.72 -31.81 18.84
CA LYS A 507 57.41 -33.17 18.30
C LYS A 507 56.23 -33.99 18.86
N LEU A 508 55.35 -34.34 17.90
CA LEU A 508 54.28 -35.36 17.83
C LEU A 508 54.76 -36.80 18.15
N PRO A 509 53.94 -37.87 17.98
CA PRO A 509 52.55 -38.17 18.38
C PRO A 509 52.42 -39.59 19.01
N SER A 510 51.28 -39.96 19.61
CA SER A 510 50.85 -41.38 19.69
C SER A 510 49.44 -41.57 20.27
N SER A 511 48.57 -42.17 19.45
CA SER A 511 47.55 -43.14 19.88
C SER A 511 48.19 -44.55 19.96
N PRO A 512 47.57 -45.65 20.45
CA PRO A 512 46.18 -45.86 20.91
C PRO A 512 46.02 -46.67 22.23
N THR A 513 44.75 -46.92 22.61
CA THR A 513 44.10 -47.87 23.57
C THR A 513 44.83 -49.22 23.85
N PRO A 514 44.45 -50.11 24.83
CA PRO A 514 43.16 -50.27 25.56
C PRO A 514 43.28 -50.76 27.04
N SER A 515 42.15 -51.05 27.71
CA SER A 515 41.87 -52.34 28.40
C SER A 515 41.08 -52.23 29.72
N LEU A 516 39.95 -52.97 29.72
CA LEU A 516 39.31 -53.77 30.77
C LEU A 516 39.48 -53.44 32.27
N GLY A 517 38.36 -53.53 33.00
CA GLY A 517 38.41 -54.04 34.37
C GLY A 517 37.13 -53.91 35.20
N GLY A 518 36.21 -54.87 35.04
CA GLY A 518 35.61 -55.63 36.16
C GLY A 518 34.81 -54.92 37.26
N THR A 519 33.54 -55.30 37.36
CA THR A 519 32.66 -55.14 38.53
C THR A 519 33.09 -56.05 39.69
N THR A 520 33.29 -55.50 40.90
CA THR A 520 33.02 -56.17 42.19
C THR A 520 32.82 -55.18 43.34
N ALA A 521 31.73 -55.39 44.11
CA ALA A 521 31.47 -55.12 45.54
C ALA A 521 31.71 -53.68 46.08
N VAL A 522 30.68 -52.90 46.44
CA VAL A 522 29.90 -52.93 47.71
C VAL A 522 30.71 -52.53 48.95
N GLU A 523 30.44 -51.33 49.48
CA GLU A 523 30.44 -51.07 50.93
C GLU A 523 29.61 -49.80 51.26
N GLY A 524 28.54 -50.00 52.03
CA GLY A 524 27.75 -49.12 52.93
C GLY A 524 27.58 -47.61 52.69
N SER A 525 26.47 -46.98 53.07
CA SER A 525 25.34 -47.51 53.86
C SER A 525 24.14 -46.53 53.87
N PRO A 526 22.91 -47.04 54.03
CA PRO A 526 21.65 -46.34 53.84
C PRO A 526 21.14 -45.74 55.16
N SER A 527 21.58 -44.52 55.48
CA SER A 527 21.11 -43.79 56.67
C SER A 527 20.91 -42.28 56.51
N ASP A 528 21.30 -41.68 55.38
CA ASP A 528 21.06 -40.25 55.11
C ASP A 528 19.75 -39.98 54.36
N ALA A 529 19.16 -41.01 53.75
CA ALA A 529 17.89 -40.92 53.02
C ALA A 529 16.63 -41.04 53.92
N LEU A 530 16.77 -41.10 55.25
CA LEU A 530 15.64 -41.27 56.19
C LEU A 530 15.59 -40.25 57.34
N LYS A 531 16.52 -39.27 57.39
CA LYS A 531 16.55 -38.24 58.45
C LYS A 531 15.96 -36.87 58.07
N ALA A 532 15.50 -36.70 56.83
CA ALA A 532 14.85 -35.47 56.37
C ALA A 532 13.31 -35.50 56.43
N LEU A 533 12.69 -36.55 57.01
CA LEU A 533 11.26 -36.84 56.83
C LEU A 533 10.43 -37.20 58.09
N ASN A 534 10.95 -37.11 59.32
CA ASN A 534 10.10 -37.24 60.52
C ASN A 534 10.63 -36.39 61.68
N GLY A 535 9.73 -35.70 62.35
CA GLY A 535 10.03 -34.64 63.30
C GLY A 535 10.60 -35.05 64.67
N GLU A 536 10.64 -34.00 65.49
CA GLU A 536 10.84 -33.95 66.94
C GLU A 536 12.28 -33.85 67.50
N ARG A 537 12.42 -32.81 68.33
CA ARG A 537 13.54 -32.47 69.23
C ARG A 537 13.62 -33.52 70.39
N PRO A 538 14.67 -33.56 71.23
CA PRO A 538 14.74 -32.65 72.39
C PRO A 538 16.14 -32.24 72.91
N ASP A 539 16.18 -31.05 73.54
CA ASP A 539 16.77 -30.63 74.83
C ASP A 539 18.20 -31.04 75.23
N SER A 540 19.06 -30.17 75.78
CA SER A 540 18.89 -29.35 77.00
C SER A 540 20.10 -28.38 77.14
N SER A 541 20.01 -27.15 77.65
CA SER A 541 19.98 -26.87 79.10
C SER A 541 19.88 -25.35 79.42
N ILE A 542 18.90 -25.02 80.30
CA ILE A 542 18.95 -24.20 81.53
C ILE A 542 19.28 -22.69 81.42
N ILE A 543 18.32 -21.82 81.81
CA ILE A 543 18.31 -20.93 83.02
C ILE A 543 17.04 -20.03 83.03
N HIS A 544 16.24 -20.13 84.13
CA HIS A 544 15.38 -19.16 84.87
C HIS A 544 14.49 -18.13 84.12
N THR A 545 13.25 -17.72 84.51
CA THR A 545 12.41 -17.78 85.75
C THR A 545 11.02 -17.13 85.50
N ILE A 546 9.97 -17.66 86.16
CA ILE A 546 8.87 -16.98 86.92
C ILE A 546 7.60 -16.40 86.22
N ASP A 547 6.43 -16.88 86.72
CA ASP A 547 5.04 -16.35 86.91
C ASP A 547 4.24 -15.74 85.73
N ASP A 548 2.91 -15.82 85.63
CA ASP A 548 1.82 -16.41 86.43
C ASP A 548 0.53 -16.46 85.56
N GLU A 549 -0.43 -17.21 86.07
CA GLU A 549 -1.83 -17.55 85.71
C GLU A 549 -2.69 -16.50 84.95
N GLU A 550 -3.33 -16.92 83.86
CA GLU A 550 -4.79 -17.20 83.67
C GLU A 550 -5.69 -15.99 83.42
N GLU A 551 -6.30 -15.94 82.22
CA GLU A 551 -7.69 -15.49 82.08
C GLU A 551 -8.40 -16.22 80.92
N ILE A 552 -9.60 -16.68 81.23
CA ILE A 552 -10.52 -17.60 80.56
C ILE A 552 -11.27 -16.89 79.42
N PHE A 553 -11.62 -17.59 78.32
CA PHE A 553 -12.95 -17.48 77.68
C PHE A 553 -13.29 -18.71 76.80
N GLU A 554 -14.04 -19.61 77.45
CA GLU A 554 -15.23 -20.37 77.03
C GLU A 554 -15.52 -20.63 75.53
N ALA A 555 -15.60 -21.92 75.19
CA ALA A 555 -16.14 -22.44 73.94
C ALA A 555 -17.61 -22.89 74.12
N VAL A 556 -18.48 -22.49 73.20
CA VAL A 556 -19.81 -23.07 72.98
C VAL A 556 -19.95 -23.43 71.50
N ALA A 557 -20.32 -24.68 71.22
CA ALA A 557 -20.63 -25.20 69.89
C ALA A 557 -22.15 -25.19 69.63
N LEU A 558 -22.55 -25.14 68.34
CA LEU A 558 -23.71 -25.80 67.65
C LEU A 558 -23.96 -25.10 66.27
N PRO A 559 -24.63 -25.72 65.26
CA PRO A 559 -24.40 -27.01 64.60
C PRO A 559 -24.33 -26.88 63.04
N ALA A 560 -24.06 -28.02 62.37
CA ALA A 560 -23.88 -28.16 60.92
C ALA A 560 -25.18 -28.11 60.06
N ARG A 561 -25.06 -27.54 58.84
CA ARG A 561 -25.82 -27.75 57.57
C ARG A 561 -25.02 -27.00 56.47
N SER A 562 -24.74 -27.45 55.25
CA SER A 562 -25.41 -28.34 54.30
C SER A 562 -24.38 -28.93 53.31
N LYS A 563 -24.66 -30.13 52.80
CA LYS A 563 -23.88 -30.90 51.80
C LYS A 563 -23.73 -30.16 50.47
N ARG A 564 -22.50 -30.08 49.92
CA ARG A 564 -22.28 -30.01 48.46
C ARG A 564 -22.12 -31.44 47.95
N GLN A 565 -23.06 -31.87 47.10
CA GLN A 565 -22.98 -33.16 46.40
C GLN A 565 -21.84 -33.09 45.36
N SER A 566 -20.91 -34.05 45.43
CA SER A 566 -19.91 -34.25 44.39
C SER A 566 -20.55 -34.97 43.21
N LEU A 567 -20.54 -34.33 42.03
CA LEU A 567 -20.93 -34.92 40.75
C LEU A 567 -20.30 -36.30 40.55
N THR A 568 -21.12 -37.30 40.22
CA THR A 568 -20.69 -38.68 40.04
C THR A 568 -19.91 -38.85 38.73
N ARG A 569 -19.17 -39.96 38.63
CA ARG A 569 -18.31 -40.26 37.47
C ARG A 569 -19.11 -40.33 36.16
N GLU A 570 -20.35 -40.84 36.17
CA GLU A 570 -21.20 -40.84 34.98
C GLU A 570 -21.66 -39.43 34.58
N GLU A 571 -21.92 -38.55 35.54
CA GLU A 571 -22.38 -37.18 35.31
C GLU A 571 -21.26 -36.30 34.72
N ARG A 572 -20.00 -36.53 35.13
CA ARG A 572 -18.83 -35.94 34.47
C ARG A 572 -18.64 -36.42 33.03
N ILE A 573 -18.86 -37.72 32.77
CA ILE A 573 -18.73 -38.29 31.42
C ILE A 573 -19.84 -37.77 30.50
N ALA A 574 -21.05 -37.58 31.03
CA ALA A 574 -22.17 -37.00 30.30
C ALA A 574 -21.92 -35.53 29.95
N ARG A 575 -21.43 -34.71 30.90
CA ARG A 575 -21.04 -33.32 30.63
C ARG A 575 -19.92 -33.22 29.59
N VAL A 576 -18.87 -34.05 29.70
CA VAL A 576 -17.78 -34.06 28.71
C VAL A 576 -18.28 -34.51 27.33
N LYS A 577 -19.26 -35.41 27.25
CA LYS A 577 -19.90 -35.79 25.98
C LYS A 577 -20.81 -34.69 25.43
N GLU A 578 -21.52 -33.99 26.29
CA GLU A 578 -22.39 -32.86 25.91
C GLU A 578 -21.56 -31.66 25.44
N ASP A 579 -20.44 -31.36 26.10
CA ASP A 579 -19.50 -30.32 25.70
C ASP A 579 -18.83 -30.67 24.36
N ARG A 580 -18.44 -31.94 24.15
CA ARG A 580 -17.95 -32.41 22.84
C ARG A 580 -19.02 -32.34 21.75
N ALA A 581 -20.28 -32.60 22.07
CA ALA A 581 -21.39 -32.51 21.12
C ALA A 581 -21.75 -31.04 20.79
N LYS A 582 -21.63 -30.13 21.76
CA LYS A 582 -21.80 -28.68 21.55
C LYS A 582 -20.65 -28.08 20.74
N GLN A 583 -19.41 -28.51 21.00
CA GLN A 583 -18.26 -28.13 20.17
C GLN A 583 -18.38 -28.65 18.73
N ALA A 584 -18.91 -29.85 18.51
CA ALA A 584 -19.16 -30.38 17.16
C ALA A 584 -20.32 -29.70 16.41
N ALA A 585 -21.20 -28.98 17.10
CA ALA A 585 -22.36 -28.34 16.50
C ALA A 585 -22.07 -26.92 15.97
N ALA A 586 -20.97 -26.28 16.39
CA ALA A 586 -20.65 -24.87 16.12
C ALA A 586 -19.51 -24.66 15.10
N LEU A 587 -19.26 -25.62 14.21
CA LEU A 587 -18.07 -25.65 13.34
C LEU A 587 -18.43 -25.66 11.86
N LEU A 588 -17.70 -24.83 11.08
CA LEU A 588 -17.55 -25.01 9.65
C LEU A 588 -16.67 -26.26 9.44
N GLU A 589 -17.25 -27.33 8.91
CA GLU A 589 -16.55 -28.58 8.60
C GLU A 589 -16.59 -28.80 7.09
N ALA A 590 -15.52 -28.39 6.40
CA ALA A 590 -15.28 -28.71 5.00
C ALA A 590 -14.24 -29.83 4.94
N ARG A 591 -14.70 -31.08 4.93
CA ARG A 591 -13.89 -32.30 4.78
C ARG A 591 -13.90 -32.68 3.29
N LEU A 592 -12.75 -33.07 2.74
CA LEU A 592 -12.63 -33.50 1.35
C LEU A 592 -12.37 -35.01 1.26
N GLU A 593 -13.40 -35.83 1.39
CA GLU A 593 -13.32 -37.26 1.12
C GLU A 593 -13.72 -37.61 -0.32
N GLN A 594 -12.74 -38.10 -1.07
CA GLN A 594 -12.89 -38.92 -2.28
C GLN A 594 -13.99 -38.48 -3.28
N ALA A 595 -13.77 -37.33 -3.92
CA ALA A 595 -14.13 -37.16 -5.32
C ALA A 595 -12.83 -37.23 -6.12
N SER A 596 -12.78 -38.10 -7.12
CA SER A 596 -11.62 -38.39 -8.00
C SER A 596 -11.06 -37.19 -8.78
N LEU A 597 -11.51 -35.96 -8.49
CA LEU A 597 -11.19 -34.73 -9.21
C LEU A 597 -10.57 -33.64 -8.33
N LEU A 598 -10.62 -33.74 -6.99
CA LEU A 598 -10.12 -32.70 -6.07
C LEU A 598 -9.20 -33.26 -4.98
N LYS A 599 -8.17 -34.01 -5.39
CA LYS A 599 -7.04 -34.32 -4.51
C LYS A 599 -6.39 -33.03 -4.02
N ARG A 600 -5.70 -33.03 -2.87
CA ARG A 600 -4.76 -31.98 -2.41
C ARG A 600 -4.04 -31.28 -3.56
N HIS A 601 -3.59 -32.04 -4.56
CA HIS A 601 -2.98 -31.53 -5.78
C HIS A 601 -3.71 -30.33 -6.38
N SER A 602 -5.04 -30.37 -6.46
CA SER A 602 -5.87 -29.27 -6.98
C SER A 602 -5.80 -28.00 -6.13
N VAL A 603 -6.07 -28.07 -4.82
CA VAL A 603 -6.00 -26.91 -3.91
C VAL A 603 -4.59 -26.34 -3.83
N VAL A 604 -3.57 -27.20 -3.78
CA VAL A 604 -2.17 -26.79 -3.81
C VAL A 604 -1.86 -26.05 -5.10
N GLN A 605 -2.33 -26.55 -6.25
CA GLN A 605 -2.09 -25.93 -7.55
C GLN A 605 -2.84 -24.63 -7.74
N VAL A 606 -4.07 -24.52 -7.21
CA VAL A 606 -4.82 -23.27 -7.18
C VAL A 606 -4.03 -22.23 -6.39
N VAL A 607 -3.61 -22.55 -5.18
CA VAL A 607 -2.81 -21.64 -4.35
C VAL A 607 -1.47 -21.30 -5.02
N ASP A 608 -0.81 -22.29 -5.64
CA ASP A 608 0.46 -22.08 -6.34
C ASP A 608 0.32 -21.19 -7.59
N ALA A 609 -0.84 -21.20 -8.23
CA ALA A 609 -1.14 -20.32 -9.36
C ALA A 609 -1.45 -18.88 -8.93
N ILE A 610 -2.06 -18.69 -7.75
CA ILE A 610 -2.52 -17.37 -7.27
C ILE A 610 -1.45 -16.62 -6.47
N LYS A 611 -0.62 -17.32 -5.70
CA LYS A 611 0.34 -16.72 -4.73
C LYS A 611 1.32 -15.70 -5.32
N ASP A 612 1.60 -15.79 -6.62
CA ASP A 612 2.56 -14.90 -7.29
C ASP A 612 1.88 -13.64 -7.85
N LEU A 613 0.54 -13.63 -7.86
CA LEU A 613 -0.27 -12.47 -8.21
C LEU A 613 -0.68 -11.68 -6.95
N VAL A 614 -1.07 -12.39 -5.90
CA VAL A 614 -1.60 -11.82 -4.65
C VAL A 614 -0.93 -12.51 -3.46
N GLN A 615 -0.51 -11.74 -2.45
CA GLN A 615 0.12 -12.29 -1.24
C GLN A 615 -0.90 -12.65 -0.16
N ASP A 616 -1.91 -11.81 0.02
CA ASP A 616 -2.92 -11.91 1.06
C ASP A 616 -4.31 -11.83 0.41
N CYS A 617 -5.20 -12.77 0.73
CA CYS A 617 -6.54 -12.81 0.14
C CYS A 617 -7.57 -13.38 1.13
N ASN A 618 -8.84 -13.01 0.92
CA ASN A 618 -9.96 -13.58 1.64
C ASN A 618 -10.52 -14.79 0.88
N PHE A 619 -10.68 -15.91 1.59
CA PHE A 619 -11.49 -17.04 1.15
C PHE A 619 -12.88 -16.91 1.76
N ASP A 620 -13.85 -16.59 0.90
CA ASP A 620 -15.24 -16.41 1.30
C ASP A 620 -15.97 -17.74 1.23
N CYS A 621 -16.30 -18.27 2.41
CA CYS A 621 -17.05 -19.50 2.55
C CYS A 621 -18.53 -19.17 2.74
N ASN A 622 -19.39 -19.75 1.90
CA ASN A 622 -20.84 -19.63 1.98
C ASN A 622 -21.51 -21.00 1.71
N ASP A 623 -22.84 -21.07 1.69
CA ASP A 623 -23.56 -22.31 1.39
C ASP A 623 -23.30 -22.87 -0.01
N SER A 624 -23.02 -22.00 -0.99
CA SER A 624 -22.73 -22.37 -2.37
C SER A 624 -21.33 -22.95 -2.57
N GLY A 625 -20.37 -22.65 -1.69
CA GLY A 625 -19.00 -23.12 -1.76
C GLY A 625 -17.98 -22.10 -1.24
N ILE A 626 -16.73 -22.23 -1.71
CA ILE A 626 -15.62 -21.34 -1.36
C ILE A 626 -15.28 -20.49 -2.58
N ALA A 627 -15.37 -19.17 -2.42
CA ALA A 627 -14.97 -18.18 -3.42
C ALA A 627 -13.72 -17.41 -2.97
N LEU A 628 -12.95 -16.92 -3.93
CA LEU A 628 -11.85 -16.00 -3.68
C LEU A 628 -11.83 -14.98 -4.81
N GLN A 629 -11.79 -13.71 -4.45
CA GLN A 629 -11.59 -12.63 -5.38
C GLN A 629 -10.48 -11.71 -4.86
N ALA A 630 -9.51 -11.38 -5.71
CA ALA A 630 -8.44 -10.47 -5.34
C ALA A 630 -7.85 -9.76 -6.57
N MET A 631 -7.40 -8.52 -6.38
CA MET A 631 -6.62 -7.76 -7.36
C MET A 631 -5.12 -7.88 -7.08
N ASP A 632 -4.31 -7.77 -8.12
CA ASP A 632 -2.87 -7.63 -7.98
C ASP A 632 -2.48 -6.23 -7.47
N ASN A 633 -1.25 -6.08 -6.98
CA ASN A 633 -0.77 -4.79 -6.45
C ASN A 633 -0.81 -3.62 -7.45
N SER A 634 -0.86 -3.89 -8.76
CA SER A 634 -0.97 -2.85 -9.78
C SER A 634 -2.41 -2.54 -10.20
N HIS A 635 -3.40 -3.28 -9.69
CA HIS A 635 -4.81 -3.20 -10.09
C HIS A 635 -5.04 -3.39 -11.60
N VAL A 636 -4.18 -4.14 -12.27
CA VAL A 636 -4.26 -4.45 -13.72
C VAL A 636 -4.83 -5.84 -13.96
N ALA A 637 -4.65 -6.75 -13.00
CA ALA A 637 -5.10 -8.13 -13.06
C ALA A 637 -5.97 -8.49 -11.86
N LEU A 638 -7.07 -9.18 -12.12
CA LEU A 638 -8.00 -9.69 -11.11
C LEU A 638 -8.07 -11.21 -11.22
N VAL A 639 -8.04 -11.89 -10.08
CA VAL A 639 -8.30 -13.32 -9.98
C VAL A 639 -9.64 -13.56 -9.30
N SER A 640 -10.41 -14.48 -9.88
CA SER A 640 -11.69 -14.95 -9.35
C SER A 640 -11.70 -16.47 -9.37
N MET A 641 -11.77 -17.08 -8.20
CA MET A 641 -11.88 -18.52 -8.02
C MET A 641 -13.24 -18.84 -7.40
N LEU A 642 -13.87 -19.89 -7.91
CA LEU A 642 -15.07 -20.46 -7.31
C LEU A 642 -14.93 -21.98 -7.25
N LEU A 643 -15.06 -22.54 -6.04
CA LEU A 643 -15.16 -23.97 -5.77
C LEU A 643 -16.54 -24.25 -5.20
N LYS A 644 -17.40 -24.95 -5.94
CA LYS A 644 -18.76 -25.25 -5.48
C LYS A 644 -18.75 -26.29 -4.35
N ALA A 645 -19.74 -26.21 -3.47
CA ALA A 645 -19.96 -27.16 -2.38
C ALA A 645 -19.97 -28.64 -2.85
N GLU A 646 -20.47 -28.91 -4.07
CA GLU A 646 -20.47 -30.24 -4.70
C GLU A 646 -19.07 -30.85 -4.88
N GLY A 647 -18.01 -30.02 -4.84
CA GLY A 647 -16.62 -30.47 -4.89
C GLY A 647 -16.07 -31.02 -3.57
N PHE A 648 -16.78 -30.83 -2.46
CA PHE A 648 -16.32 -31.17 -1.12
C PHE A 648 -17.22 -32.27 -0.51
N SER A 649 -16.69 -33.07 0.42
CA SER A 649 -17.43 -34.20 1.02
C SER A 649 -16.91 -34.54 2.42
N PRO A 650 -17.62 -34.17 3.50
CA PRO A 650 -18.74 -33.22 3.58
C PRO A 650 -18.34 -31.73 3.46
N TYR A 651 -19.25 -30.92 2.91
CA TYR A 651 -19.20 -29.46 3.01
C TYR A 651 -20.27 -28.96 3.99
N ARG A 652 -19.87 -28.23 5.02
CA ARG A 652 -20.79 -27.55 5.93
C ARG A 652 -20.30 -26.14 6.21
N CYS A 653 -21.11 -25.15 5.86
CA CYS A 653 -20.89 -23.74 6.13
C CYS A 653 -22.18 -23.18 6.75
N ASP A 654 -22.21 -23.00 8.07
CA ASP A 654 -23.43 -22.59 8.78
C ASP A 654 -23.69 -21.07 8.67
N ARG A 655 -22.62 -20.30 8.47
CA ARG A 655 -22.64 -18.83 8.30
C ARG A 655 -21.60 -18.43 7.28
N ASN A 656 -21.84 -17.32 6.59
CA ASN A 656 -20.86 -16.75 5.69
C ASN A 656 -19.66 -16.27 6.50
N ILE A 657 -18.49 -16.83 6.23
CA ILE A 657 -17.23 -16.53 6.93
C ILE A 657 -16.18 -16.18 5.89
N ALA A 658 -15.49 -15.06 6.09
CA ALA A 658 -14.33 -14.67 5.31
C ALA A 658 -13.05 -15.07 6.05
N LEU A 659 -12.22 -15.89 5.42
CA LEU A 659 -10.95 -16.35 5.99
C LEU A 659 -9.81 -15.59 5.31
N GLY A 660 -9.30 -14.55 5.97
CA GLY A 660 -8.13 -13.81 5.47
C GLY A 660 -6.84 -14.59 5.72
N ILE A 661 -6.22 -15.08 4.64
CA ILE A 661 -5.06 -15.96 4.72
C ILE A 661 -3.93 -15.41 3.86
N ASN A 662 -2.73 -15.38 4.43
CA ASN A 662 -1.50 -15.17 3.69
C ASN A 662 -1.15 -16.41 2.85
N LEU A 663 -1.20 -16.28 1.51
CA LEU A 663 -1.00 -17.39 0.57
C LEU A 663 0.41 -17.98 0.64
N VAL A 664 1.42 -17.20 1.03
CA VAL A 664 2.80 -17.68 1.23
C VAL A 664 2.86 -18.64 2.42
N SER A 665 2.15 -18.33 3.50
CA SER A 665 2.05 -19.18 4.70
C SER A 665 1.22 -20.42 4.42
N LEU A 666 0.08 -20.27 3.73
CA LEU A 666 -0.75 -21.38 3.28
C LEU A 666 0.05 -22.35 2.40
N THR A 667 0.84 -21.83 1.46
CA THR A 667 1.71 -22.64 0.58
C THR A 667 2.74 -23.45 1.40
N LYS A 668 3.29 -22.92 2.50
CA LYS A 668 4.25 -23.65 3.35
C LYS A 668 3.58 -24.82 4.07
N VAL A 669 2.41 -24.61 4.64
CA VAL A 669 1.63 -25.67 5.31
C VAL A 669 1.18 -26.72 4.29
N LEU A 670 0.68 -26.27 3.15
CA LEU A 670 0.36 -27.10 2.01
C LEU A 670 1.57 -27.84 1.41
N ARG A 671 2.83 -27.54 1.76
CA ARG A 671 3.97 -28.39 1.36
C ARG A 671 4.20 -29.59 2.27
N ALA A 672 3.60 -29.60 3.46
CA ALA A 672 3.84 -30.64 4.47
C ALA A 672 3.01 -31.92 4.27
N ALA A 673 1.95 -31.87 3.46
CA ALA A 673 1.11 -33.02 3.14
C ALA A 673 1.54 -33.77 1.86
N GLN A 674 1.12 -35.02 1.73
CA GLN A 674 1.37 -35.88 0.57
C GLN A 674 0.23 -35.80 -0.44
N ASN A 675 0.52 -36.03 -1.73
CA ASN A 675 -0.42 -35.81 -2.84
C ASN A 675 -1.78 -36.54 -2.73
N GLU A 676 -1.82 -37.66 -2.02
CA GLU A 676 -3.01 -38.49 -1.82
C GLU A 676 -3.71 -38.23 -0.47
N ASP A 677 -3.22 -37.27 0.32
CA ASP A 677 -3.83 -36.93 1.61
C ASP A 677 -5.14 -36.16 1.39
N ILE A 678 -6.12 -36.46 2.25
CA ILE A 678 -7.39 -35.77 2.38
C ILE A 678 -7.15 -34.49 3.19
N LEU A 679 -7.47 -33.33 2.62
CA LEU A 679 -7.42 -32.05 3.31
C LEU A 679 -8.79 -31.74 3.91
N THR A 680 -8.83 -31.35 5.17
CA THR A 680 -10.02 -30.85 5.86
C THR A 680 -9.72 -29.46 6.40
N LEU A 681 -10.58 -28.50 6.08
CA LEU A 681 -10.51 -27.12 6.56
C LEU A 681 -11.56 -26.93 7.65
N LYS A 682 -11.12 -26.46 8.82
CA LYS A 682 -11.97 -26.16 9.97
C LYS A 682 -11.74 -24.75 10.46
N ALA A 683 -12.81 -24.00 10.66
CA ALA A 683 -12.80 -22.66 11.23
C ALA A 683 -14.03 -22.49 12.14
N ASP A 684 -13.84 -21.76 13.23
CA ASP A 684 -14.93 -21.35 14.12
C ASP A 684 -15.71 -20.16 13.52
N ASP A 685 -16.85 -19.79 14.12
CA ASP A 685 -17.70 -18.66 13.67
C ASP A 685 -16.98 -17.30 13.70
N SER A 686 -16.05 -17.10 14.64
CA SER A 686 -15.18 -15.93 14.74
C SER A 686 -13.72 -16.40 14.84
N PRO A 687 -13.13 -16.85 13.72
CA PRO A 687 -11.89 -17.60 13.77
C PRO A 687 -10.70 -16.65 13.89
N ASP A 688 -9.88 -16.83 14.93
CA ASP A 688 -8.53 -16.23 15.00
C ASP A 688 -7.51 -17.04 14.17
N ALA A 689 -7.84 -18.31 13.90
CA ALA A 689 -7.02 -19.24 13.14
C ALA A 689 -7.90 -20.23 12.35
N VAL A 690 -7.39 -20.69 11.21
CA VAL A 690 -7.95 -21.81 10.45
C VAL A 690 -7.10 -23.05 10.69
N ASN A 691 -7.78 -24.16 10.94
CA ASN A 691 -7.17 -25.47 11.15
C ASN A 691 -7.20 -26.27 9.84
N LEU A 692 -6.02 -26.74 9.42
CA LEU A 692 -5.83 -27.61 8.26
C LEU A 692 -5.43 -29.00 8.75
N MET A 693 -6.31 -29.96 8.53
CA MET A 693 -6.10 -31.36 8.89
C MET A 693 -5.86 -32.19 7.63
N PHE A 694 -4.72 -32.87 7.57
CA PHE A 694 -4.33 -33.78 6.49
C PHE A 694 -4.40 -35.22 6.98
N GLU A 695 -5.21 -36.03 6.31
CA GLU A 695 -5.42 -37.45 6.63
C GLU A 695 -4.92 -38.33 5.49
N SER A 696 -3.96 -39.22 5.76
CA SER A 696 -3.42 -40.14 4.79
C SER A 696 -4.16 -41.48 4.84
N ALA A 697 -4.87 -41.83 3.76
CA ALA A 697 -5.65 -43.07 3.69
C ALA A 697 -4.79 -44.36 3.75
N GLU A 698 -3.52 -44.28 3.34
CA GLU A 698 -2.62 -45.45 3.31
C GLU A 698 -1.87 -45.68 4.62
N THR A 699 -1.51 -44.59 5.31
CA THR A 699 -0.59 -44.65 6.47
C THR A 699 -1.27 -44.35 7.80
N ASP A 700 -2.59 -44.09 7.79
CA ASP A 700 -3.39 -43.66 8.96
C ASP A 700 -2.73 -42.46 9.69
N ARG A 701 -1.99 -41.64 8.93
CA ARG A 701 -1.26 -40.50 9.44
C ARG A 701 -2.16 -39.28 9.41
N LEU A 702 -2.38 -38.69 10.59
CA LEU A 702 -3.06 -37.40 10.75
C LEU A 702 -2.02 -36.30 11.00
N SER A 703 -2.06 -35.22 10.23
CA SER A 703 -1.24 -34.03 10.44
C SER A 703 -2.11 -32.79 10.54
N GLU A 704 -2.03 -32.08 11.64
CA GLU A 704 -2.87 -30.91 11.94
C GLU A 704 -2.01 -29.65 12.00
N TYR A 705 -2.45 -28.58 11.34
CA TYR A 705 -1.74 -27.31 11.26
C TYR A 705 -2.69 -26.14 11.43
N ASP A 706 -2.40 -25.28 12.40
CA ASP A 706 -3.14 -24.03 12.59
C ASP A 706 -2.43 -22.86 11.90
N ILE A 707 -3.18 -22.12 11.07
CA ILE A 707 -2.73 -20.89 10.43
C ILE A 707 -3.51 -19.73 11.02
N LYS A 708 -2.81 -18.73 11.53
CA LYS A 708 -3.45 -17.49 12.01
C LYS A 708 -4.09 -16.74 10.85
N LEU A 709 -5.32 -16.29 11.08
CA LEU A 709 -6.04 -15.47 10.13
C LEU A 709 -5.63 -14.00 10.27
N MET A 710 -5.88 -13.24 9.22
CA MET A 710 -5.62 -11.81 9.14
C MET A 710 -6.91 -11.10 8.76
N ASP A 711 -7.15 -9.93 9.36
CA ASP A 711 -8.21 -9.05 8.92
C ASP A 711 -7.75 -8.33 7.65
N ILE A 712 -8.33 -8.73 6.51
CA ILE A 712 -8.08 -8.12 5.21
C ILE A 712 -9.39 -7.44 4.78
N ASP A 713 -9.31 -6.15 4.51
CA ASP A 713 -10.47 -5.38 4.04
C ASP A 713 -10.98 -5.95 2.71
N GLN A 714 -12.29 -6.18 2.65
CA GLN A 714 -12.92 -6.94 1.57
C GLN A 714 -13.46 -5.97 0.50
N GLU A 715 -12.68 -5.73 -0.56
CA GLU A 715 -13.15 -5.02 -1.76
C GLU A 715 -13.74 -6.00 -2.78
N HIS A 716 -15.02 -6.33 -2.62
CA HIS A 716 -15.74 -7.16 -3.58
C HIS A 716 -16.10 -6.38 -4.84
N LEU A 717 -15.57 -6.83 -5.98
CA LEU A 717 -15.86 -6.25 -7.29
C LEU A 717 -16.94 -7.08 -7.98
N ALA A 718 -18.12 -6.49 -8.19
CA ALA A 718 -19.15 -7.12 -8.98
C ALA A 718 -18.69 -7.23 -10.45
N ILE A 719 -18.47 -8.46 -10.92
CA ILE A 719 -18.12 -8.73 -12.32
C ILE A 719 -19.43 -8.82 -13.12
N PRO A 720 -19.70 -7.90 -14.06
CA PRO A 720 -20.90 -7.97 -14.89
C PRO A 720 -20.81 -9.14 -15.89
N GLU A 721 -21.97 -9.70 -16.25
CA GLU A 721 -22.07 -10.66 -17.35
C GLU A 721 -21.87 -9.91 -18.68
N THR A 722 -20.67 -10.03 -19.26
CA THR A 722 -20.32 -9.39 -20.54
C THR A 722 -20.29 -10.38 -21.68
N GLU A 723 -20.82 -9.99 -22.83
CA GLU A 723 -20.65 -10.75 -24.08
C GLU A 723 -19.25 -10.50 -24.65
N TYR A 724 -18.57 -11.58 -25.03
CA TYR A 724 -17.24 -11.52 -25.62
C TYR A 724 -17.31 -11.65 -27.15
N ALA A 725 -16.49 -10.88 -27.85
CA ALA A 725 -16.42 -10.88 -29.30
C ALA A 725 -15.72 -12.13 -29.87
N ALA A 726 -14.77 -12.70 -29.13
CA ALA A 726 -14.09 -13.94 -29.49
C ALA A 726 -13.92 -14.83 -28.26
N THR A 727 -14.26 -16.11 -28.38
CA THR A 727 -14.00 -17.15 -27.38
C THR A 727 -13.15 -18.25 -28.01
N VAL A 728 -11.97 -18.49 -27.44
CA VAL A 728 -11.00 -19.47 -27.95
C VAL A 728 -10.74 -20.51 -26.87
N GLU A 729 -11.09 -21.76 -27.13
CA GLU A 729 -10.72 -22.89 -26.29
C GLU A 729 -9.54 -23.61 -26.92
N MET A 730 -8.47 -23.83 -26.15
CA MET A 730 -7.27 -24.52 -26.62
C MET A 730 -6.58 -25.31 -25.52
N PRO A 731 -5.63 -26.20 -25.85
CA PRO A 731 -4.87 -26.93 -24.85
C PRO A 731 -4.03 -25.99 -23.98
N SER A 732 -4.17 -26.12 -22.65
CA SER A 732 -3.49 -25.23 -21.69
C SER A 732 -1.96 -25.33 -21.75
N ALA A 733 -1.44 -26.49 -22.14
CA ALA A 733 -0.01 -26.72 -22.35
C ALA A 733 0.55 -25.97 -23.56
N GLU A 734 -0.24 -25.85 -24.64
CA GLU A 734 0.16 -25.11 -25.83
C GLU A 734 0.16 -23.61 -25.56
N PHE A 735 -0.87 -23.10 -24.88
CA PHE A 735 -0.93 -21.70 -24.44
C PHE A 735 0.25 -21.33 -23.53
N GLN A 736 0.58 -22.20 -22.57
CA GLN A 736 1.74 -22.02 -21.69
C GLN A 736 3.06 -21.96 -22.46
N ARG A 737 3.23 -22.82 -23.46
CA ARG A 737 4.43 -22.82 -24.32
C ARG A 737 4.54 -21.52 -25.10
N ILE A 738 3.46 -21.07 -25.73
CA ILE A 738 3.42 -19.82 -26.50
C ILE A 738 3.78 -18.62 -25.63
N CYS A 739 3.18 -18.50 -24.44
CA CYS A 739 3.47 -17.40 -23.53
C CYS A 739 4.94 -17.39 -23.08
N ARG A 740 5.53 -18.57 -22.80
CA ARG A 740 6.96 -18.69 -22.44
C ARG A 740 7.89 -18.32 -23.59
N ASP A 741 7.61 -18.82 -24.78
CA ASP A 741 8.44 -18.61 -25.97
C ASP A 741 8.43 -17.13 -26.38
N LEU A 742 7.27 -16.46 -26.34
CA LEU A 742 7.16 -15.04 -26.68
C LEU A 742 7.72 -14.11 -25.58
N ASN A 743 7.64 -14.50 -24.31
CA ASN A 743 8.20 -13.72 -23.19
C ASN A 743 9.74 -13.61 -23.24
N ALA A 744 10.41 -14.51 -23.97
CA ALA A 744 11.85 -14.38 -24.22
C ALA A 744 12.20 -13.31 -25.28
N LEU A 745 11.23 -12.89 -26.09
CA LEU A 745 11.43 -11.94 -27.20
C LEU A 745 10.93 -10.53 -26.87
N SER A 746 9.81 -10.41 -26.17
CA SER A 746 9.18 -9.12 -25.81
C SER A 746 8.42 -9.23 -24.50
N GLU A 747 8.14 -8.09 -23.87
CA GLU A 747 7.31 -8.00 -22.67
C GLU A 747 5.81 -7.92 -22.99
N SER A 748 5.45 -7.70 -24.25
CA SER A 748 4.06 -7.54 -24.69
C SER A 748 3.72 -8.48 -25.84
N VAL A 749 2.48 -8.98 -25.86
CA VAL A 749 1.94 -9.81 -26.94
C VAL A 749 0.65 -9.22 -27.47
N VAL A 750 0.51 -9.17 -28.79
CA VAL A 750 -0.74 -8.87 -29.48
C VAL A 750 -1.44 -10.20 -29.75
N ILE A 751 -2.64 -10.36 -29.19
CA ILE A 751 -3.52 -11.50 -29.43
C ILE A 751 -4.59 -11.03 -30.42
N GLU A 752 -4.56 -11.63 -31.60
CA GLU A 752 -5.43 -11.32 -32.72
C GLU A 752 -6.30 -12.53 -33.05
N ALA A 753 -7.62 -12.40 -32.90
CA ALA A 753 -8.60 -13.43 -33.25
C ALA A 753 -9.27 -13.06 -34.58
N THR A 754 -9.10 -13.91 -35.59
CA THR A 754 -9.71 -13.73 -36.93
C THR A 754 -10.37 -15.02 -37.40
N LYS A 755 -11.03 -14.97 -38.56
CA LYS A 755 -11.61 -16.16 -39.21
C LYS A 755 -10.56 -17.21 -39.59
N GLU A 756 -9.29 -16.82 -39.75
CA GLU A 756 -8.21 -17.75 -40.08
C GLU A 756 -7.69 -18.52 -38.86
N GLY A 757 -7.96 -18.02 -37.66
CA GLY A 757 -7.47 -18.56 -36.40
C GLY A 757 -7.10 -17.46 -35.40
N VAL A 758 -6.49 -17.88 -34.29
CA VAL A 758 -5.92 -16.96 -33.30
C VAL A 758 -4.41 -16.83 -33.53
N LYS A 759 -3.91 -15.60 -33.53
CA LYS A 759 -2.51 -15.28 -33.75
C LYS A 759 -1.96 -14.52 -32.56
N PHE A 760 -0.86 -15.03 -32.02
CA PHE A 760 -0.06 -14.38 -30.98
C PHE A 760 1.16 -13.78 -31.64
N SER A 761 1.35 -12.47 -31.54
CA SER A 761 2.49 -11.80 -32.15
C SER A 761 3.18 -10.87 -31.17
N CYS A 762 4.50 -10.78 -31.24
CA CYS A 762 5.29 -9.90 -30.41
C CYS A 762 6.39 -9.23 -31.23
N GLN A 763 6.73 -8.02 -30.85
CA GLN A 763 7.86 -7.27 -31.40
C GLN A 763 8.73 -6.81 -30.24
N GLY A 764 10.03 -7.10 -30.31
CA GLY A 764 11.01 -6.70 -29.30
C GLY A 764 12.38 -6.43 -29.93
N ASP A 765 13.34 -6.07 -29.09
CA ASP A 765 14.66 -5.59 -29.53
C ASP A 765 15.48 -6.69 -30.24
N ILE A 766 15.30 -7.94 -29.80
CA ILE A 766 16.02 -9.10 -30.34
C ILE A 766 15.41 -9.57 -31.67
N GLY A 767 14.12 -9.32 -31.88
CA GLY A 767 13.39 -9.74 -33.09
C GLY A 767 11.88 -9.70 -32.93
N SER A 768 11.18 -10.19 -33.96
CA SER A 768 9.73 -10.39 -33.95
C SER A 768 9.40 -11.88 -33.95
N GLY A 769 8.33 -12.24 -33.24
CA GLY A 769 7.82 -13.61 -33.15
C GLY A 769 6.32 -13.63 -33.44
N SER A 770 5.85 -14.66 -34.14
CA SER A 770 4.41 -14.86 -34.35
C SER A 770 4.07 -16.34 -34.38
N VAL A 771 3.04 -16.72 -33.63
CA VAL A 771 2.47 -18.08 -33.60
C VAL A 771 1.00 -17.98 -34.00
N THR A 772 0.56 -18.82 -34.93
CA THR A 772 -0.83 -18.85 -35.39
C THR A 772 -1.42 -20.23 -35.16
N ILE A 773 -2.49 -20.29 -34.37
CA ILE A 773 -3.24 -21.51 -34.10
C ILE A 773 -4.55 -21.45 -34.88
N ARG A 774 -4.80 -22.49 -35.68
CA ARG A 774 -6.04 -22.66 -36.43
C ARG A 774 -6.97 -23.62 -35.70
N GLN A 775 -8.27 -23.46 -35.92
CA GLN A 775 -9.28 -24.38 -35.41
C GLN A 775 -9.02 -25.80 -35.94
N HIS A 776 -8.96 -26.78 -35.02
CA HIS A 776 -8.76 -28.18 -35.37
C HIS A 776 -9.45 -29.10 -34.37
N THR A 777 -10.04 -30.18 -34.87
CA THR A 777 -10.71 -31.21 -34.08
C THR A 777 -10.09 -32.57 -34.37
N ASN A 778 -9.51 -33.17 -33.34
CA ASN A 778 -8.96 -34.52 -33.33
C ASN A 778 -9.91 -35.45 -32.56
N VAL A 779 -10.40 -36.50 -33.23
CA VAL A 779 -11.37 -37.45 -32.68
C VAL A 779 -10.72 -38.42 -31.69
N GLU A 780 -9.42 -38.70 -31.84
CA GLU A 780 -8.71 -39.66 -30.97
C GLU A 780 -8.25 -39.02 -29.65
N LYS A 781 -8.00 -37.71 -29.64
CA LYS A 781 -7.52 -36.96 -28.47
C LYS A 781 -8.26 -35.62 -28.35
N PRO A 782 -9.45 -35.61 -27.72
CA PRO A 782 -10.25 -34.39 -27.63
C PRO A 782 -9.56 -33.27 -26.84
N ASP A 783 -8.66 -33.61 -25.91
CA ASP A 783 -7.89 -32.66 -25.09
C ASP A 783 -6.91 -31.80 -25.92
N GLN A 784 -6.69 -32.13 -27.19
CA GLN A 784 -5.84 -31.38 -28.11
C GLN A 784 -6.65 -30.49 -29.08
N ASN A 785 -7.97 -30.46 -28.94
CA ASN A 785 -8.83 -29.70 -29.82
C ASN A 785 -8.68 -28.20 -29.57
N VAL A 786 -8.84 -27.44 -30.65
CA VAL A 786 -8.93 -25.98 -30.59
C VAL A 786 -10.27 -25.59 -31.17
N THR A 787 -11.10 -24.92 -30.38
CA THR A 787 -12.39 -24.37 -30.81
C THR A 787 -12.31 -22.84 -30.78
N ILE A 788 -12.83 -22.20 -31.81
CA ILE A 788 -12.82 -20.74 -31.94
C ILE A 788 -14.23 -20.31 -32.29
N ALA A 789 -14.90 -19.63 -31.37
CA ALA A 789 -16.16 -18.95 -31.59
C ALA A 789 -15.88 -17.46 -31.79
N LEU A 790 -16.07 -16.96 -33.01
CA LEU A 790 -15.76 -15.58 -33.39
C LEU A 790 -17.04 -14.86 -33.81
N SER A 791 -17.44 -13.84 -33.06
CA SER A 791 -18.48 -12.89 -33.44
C SER A 791 -17.88 -11.75 -34.27
N GLU A 792 -16.82 -11.12 -33.74
CA GLU A 792 -16.12 -10.00 -34.38
C GLU A 792 -14.58 -10.18 -34.29
N PRO A 793 -13.81 -9.70 -35.28
CA PRO A 793 -12.36 -9.74 -35.22
C PRO A 793 -11.84 -8.78 -34.14
N VAL A 794 -10.95 -9.27 -33.29
CA VAL A 794 -10.38 -8.49 -32.17
C VAL A 794 -8.87 -8.64 -32.16
N ALA A 795 -8.17 -7.53 -31.97
CA ALA A 795 -6.72 -7.49 -31.79
C ALA A 795 -6.40 -6.60 -30.59
N LEU A 796 -5.83 -7.20 -29.53
CA LEU A 796 -5.53 -6.50 -28.29
C LEU A 796 -4.13 -6.86 -27.80
N THR A 797 -3.48 -5.88 -27.15
CA THR A 797 -2.13 -6.04 -26.61
C THR A 797 -2.17 -6.32 -25.12
N PHE A 798 -1.45 -7.32 -24.66
CA PHE A 798 -1.37 -7.70 -23.24
C PHE A 798 0.07 -7.83 -22.77
N SER A 799 0.27 -7.70 -21.46
CA SER A 799 1.56 -7.94 -20.82
C SER A 799 1.82 -9.44 -20.65
N LEU A 800 2.92 -9.93 -21.25
CA LEU A 800 3.33 -11.34 -21.17
C LEU A 800 3.69 -11.76 -19.75
N LYS A 801 4.15 -10.82 -18.91
CA LYS A 801 4.45 -11.07 -17.49
C LYS A 801 3.25 -11.64 -16.73
N TYR A 802 2.04 -11.10 -16.97
CA TYR A 802 0.81 -11.60 -16.34
C TYR A 802 0.36 -12.91 -16.96
N LEU A 803 0.40 -13.04 -18.29
CA LEU A 803 0.01 -14.28 -18.97
C LEU A 803 0.87 -15.47 -18.54
N VAL A 804 2.18 -15.28 -18.37
CA VAL A 804 3.09 -16.31 -17.84
C VAL A 804 2.73 -16.70 -16.40
N ASN A 805 2.26 -15.77 -15.58
CA ASN A 805 1.76 -16.07 -14.25
C ASN A 805 0.47 -16.89 -14.31
N PHE A 806 -0.50 -16.52 -15.15
CA PHE A 806 -1.74 -17.28 -15.32
C PHE A 806 -1.49 -18.70 -15.82
N CYS A 807 -0.47 -18.90 -16.65
CA CYS A 807 -0.05 -20.21 -17.13
C CYS A 807 0.47 -21.16 -16.02
N LYS A 808 0.59 -20.73 -14.76
CA LYS A 808 0.84 -21.64 -13.63
C LYS A 808 -0.38 -22.52 -13.32
N ALA A 809 -1.58 -22.05 -13.69
CA ALA A 809 -2.83 -22.81 -13.59
C ALA A 809 -2.98 -23.93 -14.64
N THR A 810 -2.06 -24.07 -15.60
CA THR A 810 -2.06 -25.14 -16.63
C THR A 810 -2.13 -26.55 -16.03
N THR A 811 -1.70 -26.75 -14.79
CA THR A 811 -1.76 -28.05 -14.13
C THR A 811 -3.15 -28.41 -13.58
N LEU A 812 -4.06 -27.43 -13.50
CA LEU A 812 -5.43 -27.60 -13.01
C LEU A 812 -6.38 -28.13 -14.07
N SER A 813 -6.16 -27.76 -15.34
CA SER A 813 -7.04 -28.11 -16.45
C SER A 813 -6.23 -28.37 -17.72
N SER A 814 -6.62 -29.38 -18.49
CA SER A 814 -6.00 -29.72 -19.78
C SER A 814 -6.30 -28.70 -20.87
N THR A 815 -7.40 -27.95 -20.72
CA THR A 815 -7.85 -26.90 -21.63
C THR A 815 -7.86 -25.54 -20.94
N VAL A 816 -7.75 -24.48 -21.72
CA VAL A 816 -7.88 -23.08 -21.29
C VAL A 816 -8.81 -22.35 -22.25
N THR A 817 -9.67 -21.49 -21.70
CA THR A 817 -10.60 -20.67 -22.48
C THR A 817 -10.17 -19.21 -22.39
N LEU A 818 -9.99 -18.57 -23.55
CA LEU A 818 -9.64 -17.16 -23.69
C LEU A 818 -10.84 -16.41 -24.26
N CYS A 819 -11.35 -15.42 -23.55
CA CYS A 819 -12.44 -14.57 -24.04
C CYS A 819 -11.94 -13.13 -24.22
N LEU A 820 -12.09 -12.59 -25.44
CA LEU A 820 -11.59 -11.28 -25.85
C LEU A 820 -12.73 -10.37 -26.31
N SER A 821 -12.64 -9.08 -25.95
CA SER A 821 -13.49 -8.00 -26.44
C SER A 821 -12.75 -6.67 -26.32
N GLN A 822 -13.01 -5.69 -27.19
CA GLN A 822 -12.24 -4.43 -27.22
C GLN A 822 -12.43 -3.57 -25.96
N GLU A 823 -13.63 -3.63 -25.35
CA GLU A 823 -14.01 -2.78 -24.21
C GLU A 823 -13.94 -3.50 -22.85
N VAL A 824 -13.57 -4.77 -22.83
CA VAL A 824 -13.60 -5.63 -21.64
C VAL A 824 -12.23 -6.28 -21.43
N PRO A 825 -11.76 -6.46 -20.19
CA PRO A 825 -10.53 -7.21 -19.90
C PRO A 825 -10.53 -8.61 -20.53
N LEU A 826 -9.35 -9.10 -20.90
CA LEU A 826 -9.16 -10.48 -21.32
C LEU A 826 -9.53 -11.41 -20.16
N LEU A 827 -10.42 -12.36 -20.42
CA LEU A 827 -10.72 -13.44 -19.50
C LEU A 827 -9.94 -14.69 -19.89
N VAL A 828 -9.19 -15.25 -18.93
CA VAL A 828 -8.51 -16.54 -19.04
C VAL A 828 -9.12 -17.49 -18.01
N GLU A 829 -9.85 -18.51 -18.46
CA GLU A 829 -10.55 -19.45 -17.60
C GLU A 829 -9.91 -20.85 -17.66
N TYR A 830 -9.70 -21.43 -16.46
CA TYR A 830 -9.33 -22.82 -16.26
C TYR A 830 -10.46 -23.54 -15.50
N GLY A 831 -11.03 -24.59 -16.10
CA GLY A 831 -12.12 -25.36 -15.50
C GLY A 831 -11.61 -26.33 -14.43
N LEU A 832 -12.28 -26.36 -13.27
CA LEU A 832 -11.95 -27.20 -12.10
C LEU A 832 -12.96 -28.33 -11.85
N GLY A 833 -13.79 -28.67 -12.86
CA GLY A 833 -14.87 -29.65 -12.73
C GLY A 833 -16.09 -29.06 -11.99
N SER A 834 -16.02 -28.93 -10.67
CA SER A 834 -17.06 -28.33 -9.82
C SER A 834 -16.78 -26.85 -9.50
N GLY A 835 -16.10 -26.15 -10.40
CA GLY A 835 -15.66 -24.78 -10.17
C GLY A 835 -14.87 -24.22 -11.36
N HIS A 836 -14.35 -23.00 -11.19
CA HIS A 836 -13.50 -22.35 -12.17
C HIS A 836 -12.45 -21.45 -11.49
N LEU A 837 -11.32 -21.29 -12.17
CA LEU A 837 -10.32 -20.28 -11.88
C LEU A 837 -10.23 -19.33 -13.07
N ARG A 838 -10.64 -18.08 -12.86
CA ARG A 838 -10.70 -17.03 -13.87
C ARG A 838 -9.69 -15.94 -13.55
N PHE A 839 -8.96 -15.53 -14.57
CA PHE A 839 -8.08 -14.37 -14.52
C PHE A 839 -8.58 -13.32 -15.50
N TYR A 840 -8.65 -12.08 -15.05
CA TYR A 840 -8.99 -10.92 -15.85
C TYR A 840 -7.75 -10.06 -16.01
N LEU A 841 -7.46 -9.61 -17.23
CA LEU A 841 -6.29 -8.78 -17.52
C LEU A 841 -6.67 -7.61 -18.43
N ALA A 842 -6.42 -6.39 -17.95
CA ALA A 842 -6.65 -5.20 -18.75
C ALA A 842 -5.71 -5.16 -19.97
N PRO A 843 -6.21 -4.77 -21.16
CA PRO A 843 -5.36 -4.57 -22.33
C PRO A 843 -4.45 -3.35 -22.14
N LYS A 844 -3.26 -3.38 -22.75
CA LYS A 844 -2.43 -2.19 -22.92
C LYS A 844 -3.05 -1.32 -24.00
N ILE A 845 -3.52 -0.14 -23.62
CA ILE A 845 -3.94 0.89 -24.57
C ILE A 845 -2.66 1.37 -25.27
N GLY A 846 -2.61 1.25 -26.60
CA GLY A 846 -1.53 1.84 -27.38
C GLY A 846 -1.65 3.36 -27.34
N ASP A 847 -0.52 4.06 -27.27
CA ASP A 847 -0.48 5.49 -27.55
C ASP A 847 -0.92 5.68 -29.01
N GLU A 848 -2.20 5.97 -29.23
CA GLU A 848 -2.64 6.48 -30.53
C GLU A 848 -2.00 7.87 -30.70
N GLU A 849 -1.04 7.95 -31.62
CA GLU A 849 -0.31 9.16 -32.02
C GLU A 849 -1.22 10.33 -32.42
#